data_AF-A0A934QXT9-F1
#
_entry.id   AF-A0A934QXT9-F1
#
_cell.length_a   1.000
_cell.length_b   1.000
_cell.length_c   1.000
_cell.angle_alpha   90.00
_cell.angle_beta   90.00
_cell.angle_gamma   90.00
#
_symmetry.space_group_name_H-M   'P 1'
#
loop_
_entity.id
_entity.type
_entity.pdbx_description
1 polymer ?
#
loop_
_entity_poly.entity_id
_entity_poly.type
_entity_poly.pdbx_seq_one_letter_code
_entity_poly.pdbx_strand_id
1 'polypeptide(L)'
;MNFLFRLVAFATLSAALHAQDAGLSSGQASLQLRQDPENRSYALTFTIGGKVLNTYAPDKPLSLDVNGERLDGGYAKVSQEKNDTLVCQGVITTPHGTRFLFTDRYLVEQPGAFELRRSIVIQNANRADQFFNSLFGIQVTENGPLEDSEFFVPGVWYRTNFKTRMAGALAKNPADHHFLFREDRLPLPLVTMRDPGNGDTVSLIHAAAEPATFTGDRGGERVVDERMQFGSIGVRHLDGTTLAFMFPGSEGEKNHVVRRASDGWALRSHPVKEGVQHHYKLVIRFSKTASYPDAVETTWKHAFQLYQPKPRPVDVKAAFTGLIDTLDHYSVGKGYDAPGFPFSVYLPGGDVRVYNYQMGFVGRQLPNAYFLIHQGIAEKRADLRRKGVEIVDFWAENCLLPSGLPRTWYDPATAEGTTGSWRKNDNPKGGTAMRVATTGMEGMLSAWRLMERHGTGQPGWLAACGKFGDWLVANQNDDGSYHLAYSHELTDGKHLPTEPGKSTTTNPIRFLVMLHQATGDARYRDAAIRAGKFALTNIHQPYHYVGSVVDNPNVIDRESGQEAIYAFLALYDLTQEKSWLDAAVQAARYTETWMYAYEIPAETGAAATDFPQDRSIVGQTLIATGQSAADLGLAFSSFDYYRLHLFTGDPHFLEIAKLLVHNTKQSLNWDGSLYPGKPKGLQLEAFTVTIPRRKGVMECLSWNYAAHLDPLVRFQDAFGSMDIEAIEKLPMWKRREINQSILRNTHPF
;
A
#
# COMPACT_ATOMS: atom_id res chain seq x y z
N MET A 1 -29.03 67.12 -4.00
CA MET A 1 -27.77 67.52 -4.65
C MET A 1 -27.02 66.24 -5.00
N ASN A 2 -26.57 66.12 -6.24
CA ASN A 2 -26.39 64.86 -6.99
C ASN A 2 -25.23 63.96 -6.53
N PHE A 3 -25.48 62.66 -6.51
CA PHE A 3 -24.46 61.61 -6.56
C PHE A 3 -24.12 61.31 -8.02
N LEU A 4 -22.85 61.46 -8.41
CA LEU A 4 -22.33 61.01 -9.71
C LEU A 4 -21.29 59.91 -9.48
N PHE A 5 -21.56 58.74 -10.07
CA PHE A 5 -20.62 57.64 -10.25
C PHE A 5 -19.42 58.10 -11.10
N ARG A 6 -18.21 57.72 -10.70
CA ARG A 6 -17.04 57.64 -11.60
C ARG A 6 -16.54 56.20 -11.64
N LEU A 7 -16.79 55.53 -12.76
CA LEU A 7 -16.01 54.38 -13.19
C LEU A 7 -14.57 54.83 -13.41
N VAL A 8 -13.62 54.20 -12.73
CA VAL A 8 -12.20 54.26 -13.10
C VAL A 8 -11.87 52.93 -13.77
N ALA A 9 -11.74 52.98 -15.10
CA ALA A 9 -11.18 51.90 -15.89
C ALA A 9 -9.68 51.81 -15.59
N PHE A 10 -9.25 50.77 -14.87
CA PHE A 10 -7.84 50.39 -14.82
C PHE A 10 -7.54 49.53 -16.04
N ALA A 11 -6.92 50.16 -17.04
CA ALA A 11 -6.29 49.45 -18.15
C ALA A 11 -5.12 48.63 -17.61
N THR A 12 -5.26 47.30 -17.64
CA THR A 12 -4.12 46.38 -17.47
C THR A 12 -3.30 46.41 -18.75
N LEU A 13 -2.18 47.13 -18.73
CA LEU A 13 -1.14 46.99 -19.76
C LEU A 13 -0.56 45.57 -19.66
N SER A 14 -1.02 44.66 -20.53
CA SER A 14 -0.24 43.48 -20.90
C SER A 14 0.90 43.95 -21.80
N ALA A 15 2.13 43.97 -21.27
CA ALA A 15 3.31 44.10 -22.11
C ALA A 15 3.38 42.87 -23.02
N ALA A 16 3.10 43.05 -24.31
CA ALA A 16 3.36 42.03 -25.31
C ALA A 16 4.88 41.94 -25.50
N LEU A 17 5.51 40.93 -24.88
CA LEU A 17 6.89 40.57 -25.20
C LEU A 17 6.97 40.26 -26.71
N HIS A 18 7.83 40.98 -27.41
CA HIS A 18 8.27 40.64 -28.76
C HIS A 18 9.02 39.31 -28.71
N ALA A 19 8.87 38.47 -29.74
CA ALA A 19 9.50 37.15 -29.95
C ALA A 19 10.72 36.89 -29.03
N GLN A 20 10.47 36.27 -27.87
CA GLN A 20 11.49 35.86 -26.92
C GLN A 20 11.11 34.48 -26.41
N ASP A 21 12.04 33.54 -26.52
CA ASP A 21 11.97 32.27 -25.80
C ASP A 21 11.65 32.55 -24.33
N ALA A 22 10.74 31.78 -23.76
CA ALA A 22 10.34 31.89 -22.37
C ALA A 22 10.66 30.59 -21.64
N GLY A 23 10.94 30.63 -20.34
CA GLY A 23 11.26 29.42 -19.62
C GLY A 23 11.30 29.58 -18.12
N LEU A 24 11.29 28.44 -17.45
CA LEU A 24 11.45 28.32 -16.01
C LEU A 24 12.65 27.44 -15.73
N SER A 25 13.42 27.79 -14.70
CA SER A 25 14.53 26.97 -14.22
C SER A 25 14.29 26.60 -12.77
N SER A 26 14.52 25.34 -12.43
CA SER A 26 14.36 24.80 -11.09
C SER A 26 15.40 23.72 -10.83
N GLY A 27 16.38 24.02 -9.97
CA GLY A 27 17.51 23.12 -9.72
C GLY A 27 18.32 22.88 -11.00
N GLN A 28 18.53 21.61 -11.37
CA GLN A 28 19.21 21.21 -12.61
C GLN A 28 18.26 21.04 -13.81
N ALA A 29 16.98 21.32 -13.61
CA ALA A 29 15.97 21.18 -14.64
C ALA A 29 15.52 22.53 -15.16
N SER A 30 15.21 22.61 -16.45
CA SER A 30 14.58 23.78 -17.06
C SER A 30 13.43 23.37 -17.98
N LEU A 31 12.39 24.17 -17.97
CA LEU A 31 11.31 24.17 -18.96
C LEU A 31 11.55 25.33 -19.92
N GLN A 32 11.50 25.08 -21.23
CA GLN A 32 11.69 26.10 -22.25
C GLN A 32 10.58 26.06 -23.29
N LEU A 33 10.06 27.23 -23.63
CA LEU A 33 9.13 27.51 -24.70
C LEU A 33 9.87 28.23 -25.80
N ARG A 34 10.03 27.57 -26.95
CA ARG A 34 10.76 28.13 -28.10
C ARG A 34 9.81 28.41 -29.23
N GLN A 35 9.89 29.61 -29.80
CA GLN A 35 9.05 29.97 -30.93
C GLN A 35 9.61 29.36 -32.22
N ASP A 36 8.75 28.65 -32.94
CA ASP A 36 9.01 28.21 -34.30
C ASP A 36 9.10 29.42 -35.25
N PRO A 37 10.21 29.60 -35.99
CA PRO A 37 10.40 30.76 -36.86
C PRO A 37 9.40 30.84 -38.02
N GLU A 38 8.87 29.71 -38.50
CA GLU A 38 8.03 29.63 -39.69
C GLU A 38 6.55 29.80 -39.36
N ASN A 39 6.05 29.04 -38.39
CA ASN A 39 4.62 29.03 -38.04
C ASN A 39 4.27 29.90 -36.83
N ARG A 40 5.28 30.49 -36.16
CA ARG A 40 5.15 31.37 -34.98
C ARG A 40 4.49 30.73 -33.76
N SER A 41 4.29 29.41 -33.76
CA SER A 41 3.83 28.65 -32.59
C SER A 41 5.00 28.37 -31.64
N TYR A 42 4.72 28.05 -30.37
CA TYR A 42 5.74 27.70 -29.39
C TYR A 42 5.72 26.21 -29.09
N ALA A 43 6.91 25.60 -29.18
CA ALA A 43 7.20 24.24 -28.74
C ALA A 43 7.61 24.22 -27.27
N LEU A 44 7.41 23.08 -26.59
CA LEU A 44 7.79 22.88 -25.18
C LEU A 44 8.89 21.83 -25.08
N THR A 45 9.97 22.16 -24.38
CA THR A 45 11.04 21.22 -24.07
C THR A 45 11.37 21.28 -22.59
N PHE A 46 11.70 20.12 -22.03
CA PHE A 46 12.30 20.01 -20.72
C PHE A 46 13.78 19.68 -20.90
N THR A 47 14.63 20.16 -19.99
CA THR A 47 16.05 19.82 -19.97
C THR A 47 16.44 19.42 -18.57
N ILE A 48 17.18 18.32 -18.44
CA ILE A 48 17.80 17.87 -17.19
C ILE A 48 19.24 17.45 -17.50
N GLY A 49 20.22 18.04 -16.81
CA GLY A 49 21.63 17.64 -16.99
C GLY A 49 22.14 17.74 -18.45
N GLY A 50 21.57 18.64 -19.25
CA GLY A 50 21.87 18.78 -20.68
C GLY A 50 21.09 17.84 -21.62
N LYS A 51 20.37 16.84 -21.10
CA LYS A 51 19.45 15.99 -21.88
C LYS A 51 18.14 16.72 -22.12
N VAL A 52 17.74 16.81 -23.39
CA VAL A 52 16.45 17.38 -23.80
C VAL A 52 15.38 16.28 -23.79
N LEU A 53 14.25 16.55 -23.16
CA LEU A 53 13.08 15.68 -23.09
C LEU A 53 11.88 16.39 -23.71
N ASN A 54 11.18 15.68 -24.59
CA ASN A 54 10.11 16.24 -25.40
C ASN A 54 8.74 15.75 -24.94
N THR A 55 7.70 16.51 -25.27
CA THR A 55 6.32 16.02 -25.24
C THR A 55 6.07 14.99 -26.35
N TYR A 56 4.87 14.40 -26.40
CA TYR A 56 4.53 13.40 -27.41
C TYR A 56 4.74 13.82 -28.87
N ALA A 57 4.66 15.12 -29.15
CA ALA A 57 5.13 15.72 -30.38
C ALA A 57 6.11 16.84 -29.98
N PRO A 58 7.39 16.80 -30.40
CA PRO A 58 8.41 17.76 -29.95
C PRO A 58 8.09 19.23 -30.25
N ASP A 59 7.38 19.49 -31.35
CA ASP A 59 6.98 20.81 -31.82
C ASP A 59 5.56 21.21 -31.38
N LYS A 60 4.78 20.27 -30.83
CA LYS A 60 3.33 20.43 -30.56
C LYS A 60 2.96 19.91 -29.15
N PRO A 61 3.10 20.75 -28.10
CA PRO A 61 2.85 20.36 -26.71
C PRO A 61 1.38 20.12 -26.33
N LEU A 62 0.45 20.50 -27.18
CA LEU A 62 -0.97 20.24 -27.00
C LEU A 62 -1.34 18.94 -27.71
N SER A 63 -2.00 18.02 -27.02
CA SER A 63 -2.43 16.75 -27.60
C SER A 63 -3.86 16.40 -27.18
N LEU A 64 -4.66 15.98 -28.15
CA LEU A 64 -6.00 15.41 -27.99
C LEU A 64 -6.10 14.07 -28.70
N ASP A 65 -7.01 13.23 -28.25
CA ASP A 65 -7.65 12.20 -29.05
C ASP A 65 -9.09 12.65 -29.30
N VAL A 66 -9.53 12.68 -30.56
CA VAL A 66 -10.92 12.97 -30.93
C VAL A 66 -11.38 11.85 -31.84
N ASN A 67 -12.46 11.16 -31.46
CA ASN A 67 -12.95 9.97 -32.18
C ASN A 67 -11.92 8.86 -32.39
N GLY A 68 -10.87 8.75 -31.55
CA GLY A 68 -9.78 7.78 -31.74
C GLY A 68 -8.65 8.27 -32.65
N GLU A 69 -8.72 9.51 -33.15
CA GLU A 69 -7.66 10.14 -33.91
C GLU A 69 -6.88 11.13 -33.04
N ARG A 70 -5.54 11.00 -33.04
CA ARG A 70 -4.67 11.90 -32.32
C ARG A 70 -4.45 13.21 -33.09
N LEU A 71 -4.67 14.32 -32.41
CA LEU A 71 -4.44 15.68 -32.92
C LEU A 71 -3.45 16.39 -32.00
N ASP A 72 -2.41 16.99 -32.59
CA ASP A 72 -1.41 17.76 -31.85
C ASP A 72 -1.36 19.22 -32.32
N GLY A 73 -1.08 20.16 -31.41
CA GLY A 73 -0.98 21.59 -31.70
C GLY A 73 0.08 22.33 -30.88
N GLY A 74 0.52 23.49 -31.40
CA GLY A 74 1.45 24.40 -30.73
C GLY A 74 0.74 25.45 -29.86
N TYR A 75 1.48 26.09 -28.94
CA TYR A 75 0.97 27.30 -28.31
C TYR A 75 1.02 28.47 -29.29
N ALA A 76 -0.05 29.24 -29.41
CA ALA A 76 -0.11 30.46 -30.21
C ALA A 76 0.35 31.70 -29.44
N LYS A 77 0.26 31.67 -28.11
CA LYS A 77 0.61 32.80 -27.24
C LYS A 77 1.26 32.30 -25.96
N VAL A 78 2.35 32.96 -25.57
CA VAL A 78 2.99 32.81 -24.26
C VAL A 78 3.02 34.18 -23.59
N SER A 79 2.70 34.20 -22.30
CA SER A 79 2.78 35.40 -21.46
C SER A 79 3.17 35.00 -20.05
N GLN A 80 3.69 35.94 -19.27
CA GLN A 80 4.06 35.71 -17.87
C GLN A 80 3.08 36.46 -16.96
N GLU A 81 2.43 35.72 -16.05
CA GLU A 81 1.64 36.28 -14.96
C GLU A 81 2.58 36.67 -13.78
N LYS A 82 2.04 37.29 -12.71
CA LYS A 82 2.81 37.54 -11.49
C LYS A 82 3.34 36.23 -10.90
N ASN A 83 4.46 36.29 -10.16
CA ASN A 83 5.15 35.13 -9.54
C ASN A 83 5.73 34.12 -10.53
N ASP A 84 6.28 34.59 -11.65
CA ASP A 84 6.96 33.74 -12.65
C ASP A 84 6.12 32.57 -13.16
N THR A 85 4.80 32.76 -13.23
CA THR A 85 3.89 31.79 -13.84
C THR A 85 3.86 32.01 -15.35
N LEU A 86 4.26 31.02 -16.14
CA LEU A 86 4.11 31.07 -17.59
C LEU A 86 2.71 30.61 -17.97
N VAL A 87 2.03 31.42 -18.77
CA VAL A 87 0.70 31.14 -19.32
C VAL A 87 0.82 30.93 -20.81
N CYS A 88 0.48 29.73 -21.25
CA CYS A 88 0.58 29.29 -22.62
C CYS A 88 -0.80 28.97 -23.17
N GLN A 89 -1.17 29.56 -24.30
CA GLN A 89 -2.48 29.39 -24.90
C GLN A 89 -2.33 28.90 -26.34
N GLY A 90 -3.19 27.98 -26.75
CA GLY A 90 -3.21 27.45 -28.11
C GLY A 90 -4.58 26.89 -28.48
N VAL A 91 -4.73 26.50 -29.73
CA VAL A 91 -5.99 25.99 -30.26
C VAL A 91 -5.71 24.75 -31.10
N ILE A 92 -6.46 23.68 -30.85
CA ILE A 92 -6.54 22.54 -31.77
C ILE A 92 -7.89 22.60 -32.47
N THR A 93 -7.87 22.53 -33.80
CA THR A 93 -9.08 22.49 -34.63
C THR A 93 -9.16 21.13 -35.32
N THR A 94 -10.28 20.43 -35.18
CA THR A 94 -10.51 19.14 -35.84
C THR A 94 -10.70 19.32 -37.35
N PRO A 95 -10.55 18.27 -38.18
CA PRO A 95 -10.92 18.32 -39.59
C PRO A 95 -12.37 18.74 -39.85
N HIS A 96 -13.26 18.54 -38.87
CA HIS A 96 -14.66 18.94 -38.92
C HIS A 96 -14.92 20.36 -38.37
N GLY A 97 -13.88 21.04 -37.89
CA GLY A 97 -13.95 22.43 -37.46
C GLY A 97 -14.32 22.65 -35.99
N THR A 98 -14.39 21.60 -35.16
CA THR A 98 -14.49 21.76 -33.69
C THR A 98 -13.21 22.41 -33.18
N ARG A 99 -13.32 23.42 -32.30
CA ARG A 99 -12.15 24.14 -31.77
C ARG A 99 -12.02 23.95 -30.26
N PHE A 100 -10.87 23.44 -29.85
CA PHE A 100 -10.49 23.27 -28.45
C PHE A 100 -9.48 24.34 -28.05
N LEU A 101 -9.84 25.20 -27.10
CA LEU A 101 -9.00 26.25 -26.56
C LEU A 101 -8.23 25.72 -25.35
N PHE A 102 -6.91 25.75 -25.42
CA PHE A 102 -6.02 25.36 -24.34
C PHE A 102 -5.53 26.58 -23.57
N THR A 103 -5.42 26.44 -22.25
CA THR A 103 -4.65 27.32 -21.40
C THR A 103 -3.88 26.49 -20.39
N ASP A 104 -2.56 26.45 -20.56
CA ASP A 104 -1.62 25.80 -19.66
C ASP A 104 -0.91 26.86 -18.83
N ARG A 105 -0.82 26.62 -17.52
CA ARG A 105 0.01 27.42 -16.62
C ARG A 105 1.14 26.56 -16.09
N TYR A 106 2.37 27.00 -16.31
CA TYR A 106 3.57 26.38 -15.77
C TYR A 106 4.12 27.20 -14.62
N LEU A 107 4.44 26.53 -13.52
CA LEU A 107 5.01 27.14 -12.32
C LEU A 107 6.18 26.28 -11.82
N VAL A 108 7.16 26.91 -11.20
CA VAL A 108 8.13 26.19 -10.37
C VAL A 108 7.40 25.78 -9.09
N GLU A 109 7.39 24.47 -8.78
CA GLU A 109 6.73 23.94 -7.59
C GLU A 109 7.73 23.79 -6.45
N GLN A 110 8.81 23.04 -6.69
CA GLN A 110 9.97 22.91 -5.82
C GLN A 110 11.23 22.63 -6.67
N PRO A 111 12.46 22.57 -6.09
CA PRO A 111 13.67 22.28 -6.85
C PRO A 111 13.54 21.01 -7.71
N GLY A 112 13.73 21.15 -9.02
CA GLY A 112 13.61 20.07 -10.00
C GLY A 112 12.17 19.71 -10.41
N ALA A 113 11.14 20.37 -9.88
CA ALA A 113 9.75 20.09 -10.20
C ALA A 113 9.00 21.30 -10.79
N PHE A 114 8.16 21.02 -11.78
CA PHE A 114 7.28 21.97 -12.44
C PHE A 114 5.83 21.53 -12.30
N GLU A 115 4.95 22.45 -11.97
CA GLU A 115 3.52 22.24 -11.97
C GLU A 115 2.93 22.68 -13.32
N LEU A 116 2.08 21.85 -13.92
CA LEU A 116 1.22 22.17 -15.05
C LEU A 116 -0.23 22.23 -14.57
N ARG A 117 -0.88 23.38 -14.70
CA ARG A 117 -2.35 23.50 -14.61
C ARG A 117 -2.92 23.66 -16.01
N ARG A 118 -3.66 22.67 -16.48
CA ARG A 118 -4.26 22.68 -17.82
C ARG A 118 -5.75 22.96 -17.74
N SER A 119 -6.23 23.80 -18.65
CA SER A 119 -7.64 24.07 -18.89
C SER A 119 -7.93 23.92 -20.37
N ILE A 120 -8.97 23.17 -20.72
CA ILE A 120 -9.42 23.00 -22.12
C ILE A 120 -10.91 23.31 -22.19
N VAL A 121 -11.30 24.21 -23.09
CA VAL A 121 -12.69 24.59 -23.33
C VAL A 121 -13.02 24.42 -24.80
N ILE A 122 -14.18 23.84 -25.10
CA ILE A 122 -14.69 23.73 -26.48
C ILE A 122 -15.32 25.06 -26.87
N GLN A 123 -14.72 25.77 -27.83
CA GLN A 123 -15.24 27.05 -28.34
C GLN A 123 -16.45 26.87 -29.25
N ASN A 124 -16.41 25.84 -30.09
CA ASN A 124 -17.52 25.42 -30.95
C ASN A 124 -17.39 23.92 -31.21
N ALA A 125 -18.52 23.22 -31.26
CA ALA A 125 -18.58 21.77 -31.49
C ALA A 125 -19.20 21.44 -32.86
N ASN A 126 -18.63 20.47 -33.56
CA ASN A 126 -19.21 19.84 -34.74
C ASN A 126 -19.73 18.45 -34.36
N ARG A 127 -20.97 18.13 -34.76
CA ARG A 127 -21.64 16.84 -34.53
C ARG A 127 -20.90 15.60 -35.07
N ALA A 128 -19.96 15.76 -36.00
CA ALA A 128 -19.13 14.67 -36.48
C ALA A 128 -18.06 14.25 -35.46
N ASP A 129 -17.62 15.18 -34.61
CA ASP A 129 -16.76 14.90 -33.46
C ASP A 129 -17.66 14.46 -32.30
N GLN A 130 -17.53 13.22 -31.83
CA GLN A 130 -18.46 12.63 -30.86
C GLN A 130 -17.88 12.62 -29.45
N PHE A 131 -16.61 12.24 -29.32
CA PHE A 131 -15.94 12.14 -28.04
C PHE A 131 -14.48 12.57 -28.13
N PHE A 132 -13.91 12.96 -26.99
CA PHE A 132 -12.52 13.36 -26.91
C PHE A 132 -11.87 13.01 -25.56
N ASN A 133 -10.54 12.94 -25.61
CA ASN A 133 -9.65 12.86 -24.47
C ASN A 133 -8.53 13.88 -24.64
N SER A 134 -8.05 14.44 -23.55
CA SER A 134 -6.81 15.23 -23.55
C SER A 134 -5.64 14.41 -23.05
N LEU A 135 -4.49 14.62 -23.67
CA LEU A 135 -3.29 13.84 -23.44
C LEU A 135 -2.16 14.77 -23.00
N PHE A 136 -1.33 14.27 -22.08
CA PHE A 136 -0.04 14.85 -21.76
C PHE A 136 0.98 13.74 -21.60
N GLY A 137 2.21 13.97 -22.02
CA GLY A 137 3.27 12.99 -21.81
C GLY A 137 4.65 13.55 -22.05
N ILE A 138 5.64 12.92 -21.42
CA ILE A 138 7.06 13.29 -21.50
C ILE A 138 7.83 12.06 -21.92
N GLN A 139 8.40 12.10 -23.13
CA GLN A 139 9.23 11.03 -23.65
C GLN A 139 10.60 11.07 -22.97
N VAL A 140 10.91 10.03 -22.20
CA VAL A 140 12.11 9.95 -21.37
C VAL A 140 13.23 9.16 -22.07
N THR A 141 12.86 8.18 -22.89
CA THR A 141 13.78 7.48 -23.80
C THR A 141 13.26 7.49 -25.22
N GLU A 142 14.17 7.59 -26.19
CA GLU A 142 13.86 7.52 -27.62
C GLU A 142 13.81 6.08 -28.14
N ASN A 143 14.64 5.18 -27.61
CA ASN A 143 14.68 3.77 -28.01
C ASN A 143 15.20 2.92 -26.84
N GLY A 144 14.89 1.62 -26.86
CA GLY A 144 15.42 0.63 -25.92
C GLY A 144 14.33 -0.16 -25.20
N PRO A 145 14.62 -1.40 -24.75
CA PRO A 145 13.66 -2.22 -24.02
C PRO A 145 13.26 -1.60 -22.68
N LEU A 146 12.05 -1.89 -22.20
CA LEU A 146 11.57 -1.42 -20.89
C LEU A 146 12.48 -1.90 -19.75
N GLU A 147 13.10 -3.07 -19.91
CA GLU A 147 14.01 -3.70 -18.96
C GLU A 147 15.27 -2.87 -18.65
N ASP A 148 15.64 -1.93 -19.52
CA ASP A 148 16.78 -1.03 -19.30
C ASP A 148 16.46 0.09 -18.28
N SER A 149 15.18 0.24 -17.90
CA SER A 149 14.71 1.23 -16.95
C SER A 149 14.06 0.60 -15.72
N GLU A 150 14.05 1.34 -14.60
CA GLU A 150 13.36 0.94 -13.38
C GLU A 150 12.10 1.79 -13.20
N PHE A 151 10.95 1.16 -12.99
CA PHE A 151 9.66 1.85 -12.87
C PHE A 151 9.11 1.83 -11.45
N PHE A 152 8.38 2.88 -11.08
CA PHE A 152 7.59 2.90 -9.85
C PHE A 152 6.19 3.45 -10.13
N VAL A 153 5.19 2.59 -9.88
CA VAL A 153 3.76 2.92 -9.85
C VAL A 153 3.19 2.27 -8.59
N PRO A 154 2.70 3.05 -7.60
CA PRO A 154 2.25 2.51 -6.31
C PRO A 154 1.23 1.39 -6.46
N GLY A 155 1.45 0.27 -5.77
CA GLY A 155 0.56 -0.90 -5.80
C GLY A 155 0.48 -1.65 -7.15
N VAL A 156 1.23 -1.21 -8.17
CA VAL A 156 1.14 -1.76 -9.53
C VAL A 156 2.49 -2.20 -10.05
N TRP A 157 3.50 -1.33 -10.10
CA TRP A 157 4.78 -1.59 -10.78
C TRP A 157 5.96 -1.25 -9.87
N TYR A 158 6.75 -2.26 -9.52
CA TYR A 158 7.97 -2.08 -8.72
C TYR A 158 9.19 -2.62 -9.49
N ARG A 159 10.04 -1.72 -9.96
CA ARG A 159 11.22 -1.96 -10.78
C ARG A 159 10.86 -2.61 -12.12
N THR A 160 10.89 -3.94 -12.19
CA THR A 160 10.46 -4.73 -13.35
C THR A 160 9.54 -5.86 -12.88
N ASN A 161 8.24 -5.78 -13.20
CA ASN A 161 7.28 -6.81 -12.80
C ASN A 161 7.36 -8.10 -13.65
N PHE A 162 8.13 -8.08 -14.75
CA PHE A 162 8.13 -9.11 -15.79
C PHE A 162 8.56 -10.51 -15.33
N LYS A 163 9.28 -10.60 -14.20
CA LYS A 163 9.79 -11.87 -13.65
C LYS A 163 8.82 -12.56 -12.68
N THR A 164 7.69 -11.93 -12.35
CA THR A 164 6.74 -12.44 -11.35
C THR A 164 5.68 -13.35 -11.97
N ARG A 165 5.34 -14.46 -11.31
CA ARG A 165 4.36 -15.45 -11.81
C ARG A 165 2.90 -15.07 -11.52
N MET A 166 2.58 -13.77 -11.50
CA MET A 166 1.30 -13.31 -11.02
C MET A 166 0.23 -13.26 -12.12
N ALA A 167 -0.94 -13.86 -11.87
CA ALA A 167 -2.09 -13.75 -12.76
C ALA A 167 -2.80 -12.41 -12.51
N GLY A 168 -3.29 -11.76 -13.58
CA GLY A 168 -4.03 -10.50 -13.47
C GLY A 168 -3.16 -9.26 -13.15
N ALA A 169 -1.83 -9.41 -13.17
CA ALA A 169 -0.87 -8.33 -12.99
C ALA A 169 -0.93 -7.29 -14.09
N LEU A 170 -1.14 -6.03 -13.72
CA LEU A 170 -0.82 -4.92 -14.59
C LEU A 170 0.71 -4.80 -14.77
N ALA A 171 1.13 -4.34 -15.94
CA ALA A 171 2.54 -4.15 -16.31
C ALA A 171 3.44 -5.39 -16.19
N LYS A 172 2.89 -6.59 -16.37
CA LYS A 172 3.67 -7.84 -16.37
C LYS A 172 4.14 -8.27 -17.76
N ASN A 173 3.46 -7.86 -18.82
CA ASN A 173 3.86 -8.21 -20.18
C ASN A 173 4.71 -7.07 -20.76
N PRO A 174 6.02 -7.26 -20.99
CA PRO A 174 6.86 -6.22 -21.59
C PRO A 174 6.49 -5.92 -23.06
N ALA A 175 5.68 -6.78 -23.69
CA ALA A 175 5.21 -6.58 -25.06
C ALA A 175 3.97 -5.68 -25.18
N ASP A 176 3.33 -5.29 -24.07
CA ASP A 176 2.21 -4.34 -24.11
C ASP A 176 2.76 -2.92 -24.42
N HIS A 177 1.99 -2.08 -25.13
CA HIS A 177 2.42 -0.72 -25.48
C HIS A 177 1.84 0.36 -24.57
N HIS A 178 0.68 0.10 -23.96
CA HIS A 178 -0.06 1.10 -23.17
C HIS A 178 -0.35 0.59 -21.76
N PHE A 179 0.50 1.00 -20.82
CA PHE A 179 0.38 0.75 -19.39
C PHE A 179 -0.29 1.94 -18.72
N LEU A 180 -1.57 2.18 -19.00
CA LEU A 180 -2.33 3.29 -18.43
C LEU A 180 -3.24 2.79 -17.30
N PHE A 181 -3.11 3.40 -16.14
CA PHE A 181 -3.86 3.03 -14.94
C PHE A 181 -4.78 4.17 -14.54
N ARG A 182 -6.07 3.89 -14.36
CA ARG A 182 -6.98 4.87 -13.78
C ARG A 182 -6.48 5.23 -12.38
N GLU A 183 -6.53 6.52 -12.03
CA GLU A 183 -5.94 7.02 -10.79
C GLU A 183 -6.44 6.31 -9.53
N ASP A 184 -7.71 5.86 -9.48
CA ASP A 184 -8.29 5.12 -8.35
C ASP A 184 -7.76 3.68 -8.18
N ARG A 185 -6.95 3.19 -9.13
CA ARG A 185 -6.17 1.95 -8.99
C ARG A 185 -4.94 2.14 -8.11
N LEU A 186 -4.52 3.39 -7.89
CA LEU A 186 -3.22 3.72 -7.34
C LEU A 186 -3.39 4.33 -5.94
N PRO A 187 -2.65 3.84 -4.93
CA PRO A 187 -2.57 4.46 -3.60
C PRO A 187 -2.27 5.97 -3.61
N LEU A 188 -1.42 6.39 -4.56
CA LEU A 188 -1.25 7.78 -5.01
C LEU A 188 -1.06 7.78 -6.54
N PRO A 189 -1.67 8.71 -7.29
CA PRO A 189 -1.62 8.69 -8.74
C PRO A 189 -0.32 9.30 -9.29
N LEU A 190 0.69 8.45 -9.38
CA LEU A 190 2.01 8.80 -9.90
C LEU A 190 2.61 7.67 -10.75
N VAL A 191 3.55 8.04 -11.62
CA VAL A 191 4.45 7.14 -12.33
C VAL A 191 5.87 7.71 -12.30
N THR A 192 6.86 6.85 -12.10
CA THR A 192 8.28 7.21 -12.13
C THR A 192 9.04 6.26 -13.01
N MET A 193 10.02 6.79 -13.74
CA MET A 193 11.02 6.02 -14.48
C MET A 193 12.42 6.50 -14.09
N ARG A 194 13.30 5.55 -13.79
CA ARG A 194 14.70 5.78 -13.42
C ARG A 194 15.63 5.04 -14.37
N ASP A 195 16.66 5.73 -14.83
CA ASP A 195 17.81 5.14 -15.51
C ASP A 195 18.79 4.58 -14.46
N PRO A 196 19.03 3.26 -14.39
CA PRO A 196 19.91 2.68 -13.40
C PRO A 196 21.40 2.98 -13.64
N GLY A 197 21.80 3.32 -14.87
CA GLY A 197 23.19 3.57 -15.25
C GLY A 197 23.70 4.93 -14.81
N ASN A 198 22.85 5.96 -14.80
CA ASN A 198 23.23 7.32 -14.40
C ASN A 198 22.39 7.90 -13.24
N GLY A 199 21.30 7.24 -12.84
CA GLY A 199 20.42 7.67 -11.75
C GLY A 199 19.40 8.75 -12.13
N ASP A 200 19.34 9.19 -13.38
CA ASP A 200 18.36 10.18 -13.82
C ASP A 200 16.95 9.62 -13.62
N THR A 201 16.10 10.41 -12.97
CA THR A 201 14.78 9.99 -12.51
C THR A 201 13.76 11.03 -12.92
N VAL A 202 12.75 10.60 -13.67
CA VAL A 202 11.62 11.43 -14.09
C VAL A 202 10.35 10.88 -13.48
N SER A 203 9.53 11.76 -12.91
CA SER A 203 8.25 11.40 -12.32
C SER A 203 7.14 12.31 -12.82
N LEU A 204 5.96 11.74 -12.99
CA LEU A 204 4.71 12.43 -13.28
C LEU A 204 3.71 12.10 -12.18
N ILE A 205 3.07 13.13 -11.62
CA ILE A 205 2.09 13.01 -10.52
C ILE A 205 0.83 13.76 -10.93
N HIS A 206 -0.35 13.14 -10.80
CA HIS A 206 -1.61 13.88 -10.81
C HIS A 206 -1.81 14.45 -9.40
N ALA A 207 -1.70 15.76 -9.21
CA ALA A 207 -1.52 16.35 -7.88
C ALA A 207 -2.82 16.82 -7.21
N ALA A 208 -3.97 16.58 -7.84
CA ALA A 208 -5.29 16.95 -7.34
C ALA A 208 -6.38 16.01 -7.92
N ALA A 209 -6.13 14.70 -7.85
CA ALA A 209 -7.09 13.71 -8.34
C ALA A 209 -8.43 13.77 -7.58
N GLU A 210 -9.52 13.78 -8.33
CA GLU A 210 -10.89 13.74 -7.82
C GLU A 210 -11.62 12.54 -8.45
N PRO A 211 -11.39 11.32 -7.93
CA PRO A 211 -11.77 10.08 -8.61
C PRO A 211 -13.27 9.76 -8.47
N ALA A 212 -14.16 10.73 -8.52
CA ALA A 212 -15.60 10.52 -8.46
C ALA A 212 -16.09 9.74 -9.70
N THR A 213 -16.95 8.75 -9.47
CA THR A 213 -17.54 7.95 -10.55
C THR A 213 -19.00 7.57 -10.26
N PHE A 214 -19.65 6.87 -11.18
CA PHE A 214 -21.06 6.51 -11.16
C PHE A 214 -21.28 5.09 -11.67
N THR A 215 -22.42 4.47 -11.36
CA THR A 215 -22.68 3.06 -11.72
C THR A 215 -22.69 2.75 -13.22
N GLY A 216 -22.91 3.76 -14.07
CA GLY A 216 -22.80 3.67 -15.53
C GLY A 216 -21.37 3.60 -16.07
N ASP A 217 -20.36 3.81 -15.22
CA ASP A 217 -18.93 3.61 -15.52
C ASP A 217 -18.51 2.11 -15.43
N ARG A 218 -19.44 1.21 -15.12
CA ARG A 218 -19.16 -0.22 -15.01
C ARG A 218 -19.07 -0.90 -16.38
N GLY A 219 -18.11 -1.81 -16.56
CA GLY A 219 -17.99 -2.66 -17.75
C GLY A 219 -16.96 -2.18 -18.77
N GLY A 220 -16.53 -3.08 -19.66
CA GLY A 220 -15.44 -2.83 -20.61
C GLY A 220 -15.79 -1.94 -21.80
N GLU A 221 -17.08 -1.70 -22.05
CA GLU A 221 -17.53 -0.86 -23.16
C GLU A 221 -17.04 0.59 -23.02
N ARG A 222 -16.95 1.31 -24.15
CA ARG A 222 -16.63 2.74 -24.13
C ARG A 222 -17.74 3.49 -23.41
N VAL A 223 -17.36 4.30 -22.42
CA VAL A 223 -18.26 5.24 -21.76
C VAL A 223 -17.91 6.66 -22.23
N VAL A 224 -18.93 7.39 -22.68
CA VAL A 224 -18.83 8.81 -23.05
C VAL A 224 -19.74 9.61 -22.13
N ASP A 225 -19.17 10.32 -21.16
CA ASP A 225 -19.93 11.01 -20.11
C ASP A 225 -19.15 12.14 -19.46
N GLU A 226 -19.71 13.35 -19.43
CA GLU A 226 -19.09 14.57 -18.88
C GLU A 226 -18.84 14.51 -17.36
N ARG A 227 -19.49 13.59 -16.63
CA ARG A 227 -19.33 13.43 -15.17
C ARG A 227 -17.99 12.80 -14.77
N MET A 228 -17.27 12.16 -15.70
CA MET A 228 -15.99 11.53 -15.40
C MET A 228 -14.89 12.57 -15.22
N GLN A 229 -14.48 12.86 -13.99
CA GLN A 229 -13.46 13.87 -13.68
C GLN A 229 -12.13 13.27 -13.20
N PHE A 230 -11.89 12.00 -13.51
CA PHE A 230 -10.67 11.26 -13.17
C PHE A 230 -9.74 11.10 -14.37
N GLY A 231 -8.44 11.04 -14.13
CA GLY A 231 -7.43 10.73 -15.13
C GLY A 231 -6.94 9.28 -15.10
N SER A 232 -6.13 8.93 -16.09
CA SER A 232 -5.24 7.77 -16.05
C SER A 232 -3.80 8.20 -16.23
N ILE A 233 -2.90 7.49 -15.55
CA ILE A 233 -1.48 7.78 -15.51
C ILE A 233 -0.68 6.48 -15.68
N GLY A 234 0.48 6.56 -16.34
CA GLY A 234 1.36 5.40 -16.48
C GLY A 234 2.38 5.55 -17.59
N VAL A 235 2.62 4.48 -18.35
CA VAL A 235 3.70 4.40 -19.34
C VAL A 235 3.14 4.07 -20.72
N ARG A 236 3.62 4.77 -21.75
CA ARG A 236 3.44 4.39 -23.16
C ARG A 236 4.78 4.01 -23.76
N HIS A 237 4.86 2.84 -24.38
CA HIS A 237 6.05 2.28 -25.01
C HIS A 237 5.80 2.00 -26.50
N LEU A 238 6.20 2.92 -27.36
CA LEU A 238 6.08 2.83 -28.82
C LEU A 238 7.48 3.09 -29.43
N ASP A 239 7.69 4.21 -30.12
CA ASP A 239 8.98 4.70 -30.61
C ASP A 239 9.81 5.33 -29.46
N GLY A 240 9.84 4.66 -28.31
CA GLY A 240 10.41 5.15 -27.06
C GLY A 240 9.44 5.08 -25.88
N THR A 241 9.95 5.39 -24.68
CA THR A 241 9.20 5.28 -23.42
C THR A 241 8.77 6.66 -22.93
N THR A 242 7.47 6.82 -22.75
CA THR A 242 6.83 8.07 -22.33
C THR A 242 6.09 7.89 -21.02
N LEU A 243 6.31 8.79 -20.06
CA LEU A 243 5.40 8.95 -18.92
C LEU A 243 4.14 9.68 -19.41
N ALA A 244 2.99 9.07 -19.21
CA ALA A 244 1.75 9.43 -19.88
C ALA A 244 0.63 9.77 -18.89
N PHE A 245 -0.18 10.78 -19.23
CA PHE A 245 -1.44 11.11 -18.59
C PHE A 245 -2.54 11.28 -19.64
N MET A 246 -3.74 10.78 -19.34
CA MET A 246 -4.93 10.89 -20.18
C MET A 246 -6.14 11.28 -19.33
N PHE A 247 -6.97 12.19 -19.85
CA PHE A 247 -8.18 12.65 -19.19
C PHE A 247 -9.35 12.76 -20.19
N PRO A 248 -10.53 12.19 -19.90
CA PRO A 248 -10.83 11.30 -18.78
C PRO A 248 -10.04 9.98 -18.82
N GLY A 249 -9.93 9.31 -17.69
CA GLY A 249 -9.02 8.19 -17.49
C GLY A 249 -9.49 6.89 -18.14
N SER A 250 -8.92 6.57 -19.30
CA SER A 250 -9.02 5.23 -19.90
C SER A 250 -7.92 4.31 -19.34
N GLU A 251 -8.24 3.03 -19.13
CA GLU A 251 -7.23 2.00 -18.81
C GLU A 251 -6.73 1.36 -20.11
N GLY A 252 -5.42 1.06 -20.15
CA GLY A 252 -4.71 0.61 -21.35
C GLY A 252 -5.03 -0.83 -21.79
N GLU A 253 -4.06 -1.49 -22.43
CA GLU A 253 -4.24 -2.83 -23.02
C GLU A 253 -4.59 -3.93 -22.01
N LYS A 254 -4.31 -3.68 -20.73
CA LYS A 254 -4.80 -4.45 -19.58
C LYS A 254 -5.54 -3.50 -18.65
N ASN A 255 -6.72 -3.90 -18.18
CA ASN A 255 -7.55 -3.07 -17.31
C ASN A 255 -8.16 -3.84 -16.13
N HIS A 256 -8.48 -3.12 -15.05
CA HIS A 256 -9.13 -3.68 -13.84
C HIS A 256 -10.61 -3.27 -13.72
N VAL A 257 -11.31 -3.10 -14.84
CA VAL A 257 -12.77 -2.89 -14.80
C VAL A 257 -13.50 -4.14 -14.29
N VAL A 258 -12.94 -5.31 -14.56
CA VAL A 258 -13.33 -6.58 -13.95
C VAL A 258 -12.29 -6.96 -12.88
N ARG A 259 -12.69 -7.74 -11.86
CA ARG A 259 -11.89 -8.05 -10.64
C ARG A 259 -10.43 -8.47 -10.90
N ARG A 260 -10.11 -9.05 -12.06
CA ARG A 260 -8.75 -9.41 -12.51
C ARG A 260 -8.44 -8.67 -13.81
N ALA A 261 -7.16 -8.40 -14.08
CA ALA A 261 -6.80 -7.72 -15.32
C ALA A 261 -7.36 -8.48 -16.54
N SER A 262 -8.24 -7.81 -17.28
CA SER A 262 -8.78 -8.31 -18.54
C SER A 262 -8.02 -7.69 -19.70
N ASP A 263 -7.94 -8.43 -20.80
CA ASP A 263 -7.38 -7.95 -22.06
C ASP A 263 -8.30 -6.90 -22.69
N GLY A 264 -7.69 -5.88 -23.29
CA GLY A 264 -8.39 -4.83 -24.03
C GLY A 264 -8.47 -3.52 -23.25
N TRP A 265 -8.78 -2.46 -23.99
CA TRP A 265 -8.94 -1.12 -23.44
C TRP A 265 -10.26 -0.96 -22.69
N ALA A 266 -10.23 -0.22 -21.58
CA ALA A 266 -11.43 0.33 -20.97
C ALA A 266 -11.51 1.83 -21.25
N LEU A 267 -12.25 2.17 -22.29
CA LEU A 267 -12.25 3.52 -22.85
C LEU A 267 -13.23 4.43 -22.13
N ARG A 268 -12.75 5.60 -21.69
CA ARG A 268 -13.52 6.63 -20.99
C ARG A 268 -13.24 7.97 -21.63
N SER A 269 -14.26 8.63 -22.16
CA SER A 269 -14.12 9.88 -22.90
C SER A 269 -15.18 10.90 -22.49
N HIS A 270 -14.93 12.18 -22.75
CA HIS A 270 -15.97 13.19 -22.66
C HIS A 270 -16.66 13.37 -24.01
N PRO A 271 -17.95 13.74 -24.05
CA PRO A 271 -18.62 14.10 -25.29
C PRO A 271 -18.06 15.43 -25.82
N VAL A 272 -17.93 15.55 -27.13
CA VAL A 272 -17.62 16.84 -27.76
C VAL A 272 -18.88 17.69 -27.79
N LYS A 273 -19.04 18.52 -26.76
CA LYS A 273 -20.24 19.33 -26.52
C LYS A 273 -19.85 20.65 -25.85
N GLU A 274 -20.48 21.75 -26.27
CA GLU A 274 -20.27 23.06 -25.64
C GLU A 274 -20.59 23.00 -24.13
N GLY A 275 -19.75 23.65 -23.32
CA GLY A 275 -19.83 23.63 -21.85
C GLY A 275 -19.05 22.50 -21.19
N VAL A 276 -18.65 21.46 -21.92
CA VAL A 276 -17.72 20.45 -21.41
C VAL A 276 -16.30 21.02 -21.40
N GLN A 277 -15.60 20.83 -20.28
CA GLN A 277 -14.26 21.35 -20.06
C GLN A 277 -13.38 20.32 -19.37
N HIS A 278 -12.08 20.36 -19.65
CA HIS A 278 -11.08 19.63 -18.87
C HIS A 278 -10.31 20.59 -17.98
N HIS A 279 -10.11 20.20 -16.72
CA HIS A 279 -9.21 20.88 -15.80
C HIS A 279 -8.45 19.86 -14.97
N TYR A 280 -7.11 19.94 -14.94
CA TYR A 280 -6.28 19.07 -14.12
C TYR A 280 -4.92 19.69 -13.82
N LYS A 281 -4.28 19.18 -12.76
CA LYS A 281 -2.98 19.63 -12.25
C LYS A 281 -1.98 18.49 -12.25
N LEU A 282 -0.94 18.58 -13.08
CA LEU A 282 0.17 17.63 -13.11
C LEU A 282 1.41 18.23 -12.47
N VAL A 283 2.19 17.41 -11.78
CA VAL A 283 3.55 17.76 -11.33
C VAL A 283 4.55 16.88 -12.06
N ILE A 284 5.52 17.53 -12.68
CA ILE A 284 6.57 16.94 -13.49
C ILE A 284 7.86 17.15 -12.73
N ARG A 285 8.47 16.06 -12.28
CA ARG A 285 9.66 16.10 -11.43
C ARG A 285 10.85 15.45 -12.14
N PHE A 286 11.97 16.15 -12.08
CA PHE A 286 13.28 15.76 -12.58
C PHE A 286 14.25 15.71 -11.41
N SER A 287 14.91 14.58 -11.22
CA SER A 287 15.87 14.39 -10.14
C SER A 287 16.96 13.40 -10.55
N LYS A 288 17.99 13.29 -9.71
CA LYS A 288 19.03 12.28 -9.82
C LYS A 288 19.07 11.50 -8.52
N THR A 289 18.80 10.21 -8.58
CA THR A 289 18.63 9.34 -7.40
C THR A 289 19.73 8.29 -7.35
N ALA A 290 20.24 8.02 -6.15
CA ALA A 290 21.38 7.13 -5.96
C ALA A 290 21.01 5.65 -6.22
N SER A 291 19.74 5.29 -6.04
CA SER A 291 19.24 3.92 -6.16
C SER A 291 17.74 3.90 -6.46
N TYR A 292 17.20 2.73 -6.83
CA TYR A 292 15.76 2.54 -6.99
C TYR A 292 14.96 2.85 -5.70
N PRO A 293 15.34 2.35 -4.51
CA PRO A 293 14.70 2.74 -3.24
C PRO A 293 14.64 4.26 -3.00
N ASP A 294 15.72 4.99 -3.34
CA ASP A 294 15.78 6.45 -3.20
C ASP A 294 14.78 7.15 -4.17
N ALA A 295 14.62 6.62 -5.38
CA ALA A 295 13.58 7.10 -6.31
C ALA A 295 12.16 6.83 -5.81
N VAL A 296 11.90 5.67 -5.21
CA VAL A 296 10.60 5.35 -4.60
C VAL A 296 10.32 6.30 -3.44
N GLU A 297 11.25 6.41 -2.48
CA GLU A 297 11.08 7.25 -1.29
C GLU A 297 10.85 8.71 -1.64
N THR A 298 11.74 9.30 -2.44
CA THR A 298 11.67 10.74 -2.71
C THR A 298 10.41 11.12 -3.49
N THR A 299 10.00 10.29 -4.45
CA THR A 299 8.78 10.55 -5.21
C THR A 299 7.52 10.27 -4.41
N TRP A 300 7.48 9.19 -3.63
CA TRP A 300 6.34 8.90 -2.77
C TRP A 300 6.11 10.01 -1.74
N LYS A 301 7.17 10.46 -1.04
CA LYS A 301 7.06 11.56 -0.07
C LYS A 301 6.60 12.86 -0.72
N HIS A 302 7.05 13.17 -1.94
CA HIS A 302 6.58 14.35 -2.66
C HIS A 302 5.09 14.25 -3.00
N ALA A 303 4.64 13.13 -3.57
CA ALA A 303 3.22 12.92 -3.85
C ALA A 303 2.38 12.96 -2.56
N PHE A 304 2.84 12.34 -1.49
CA PHE A 304 2.17 12.35 -0.19
C PHE A 304 2.02 13.78 0.36
N GLN A 305 3.06 14.62 0.23
CA GLN A 305 3.02 16.03 0.63
C GLN A 305 2.06 16.88 -0.21
N LEU A 306 1.88 16.55 -1.49
CA LEU A 306 0.90 17.23 -2.35
C LEU A 306 -0.54 16.92 -1.90
N TYR A 307 -0.81 15.68 -1.48
CA TYR A 307 -2.14 15.23 -1.05
C TYR A 307 -2.46 15.52 0.42
N GLN A 308 -1.45 15.57 1.28
CA GLN A 308 -1.57 15.86 2.72
C GLN A 308 -2.67 15.03 3.43
N PRO A 309 -2.64 13.69 3.36
CA PRO A 309 -3.63 12.85 4.02
C PRO A 309 -3.77 13.22 5.50
N LYS A 310 -5.02 13.27 5.98
CA LYS A 310 -5.32 13.68 7.35
C LYS A 310 -5.72 12.46 8.20
N PRO A 311 -5.27 12.41 9.47
CA PRO A 311 -5.84 11.49 10.44
C PRO A 311 -7.36 11.67 10.56
N ARG A 312 -8.07 10.57 10.77
CA ARG A 312 -9.50 10.47 11.05
C ARG A 312 -9.63 9.96 12.49
N PRO A 313 -9.58 10.85 13.49
CA PRO A 313 -9.43 10.44 14.89
C PRO A 313 -10.52 9.48 15.31
N VAL A 314 -10.12 8.50 16.12
CA VAL A 314 -10.99 7.53 16.78
C VAL A 314 -10.56 7.44 18.23
N ASP A 315 -11.49 7.11 19.12
CA ASP A 315 -11.14 6.80 20.50
C ASP A 315 -10.43 5.44 20.53
N VAL A 316 -9.09 5.49 20.56
CA VAL A 316 -8.24 4.30 20.51
C VAL A 316 -8.47 3.39 21.70
N LYS A 317 -8.81 3.94 22.86
CA LYS A 317 -9.11 3.17 24.07
C LYS A 317 -10.46 2.47 23.95
N ALA A 318 -11.49 3.18 23.48
CA ALA A 318 -12.79 2.57 23.23
C ALA A 318 -12.71 1.46 22.16
N ALA A 319 -11.94 1.67 21.09
CA ALA A 319 -11.67 0.65 20.09
C ALA A 319 -10.95 -0.57 20.69
N PHE A 320 -9.91 -0.34 21.50
CA PHE A 320 -9.19 -1.40 22.19
C PHE A 320 -10.10 -2.23 23.10
N THR A 321 -10.87 -1.59 23.97
CA THR A 321 -11.83 -2.28 24.86
C THR A 321 -12.87 -3.06 24.03
N GLY A 322 -13.43 -2.44 22.98
CA GLY A 322 -14.40 -3.12 22.11
C GLY A 322 -13.84 -4.37 21.42
N LEU A 323 -12.57 -4.36 21.02
CA LEU A 323 -11.87 -5.51 20.44
C LEU A 323 -11.68 -6.64 21.45
N ILE A 324 -11.28 -6.31 22.68
CA ILE A 324 -11.11 -7.29 23.78
C ILE A 324 -12.45 -7.90 24.16
N ASP A 325 -13.50 -7.09 24.30
CA ASP A 325 -14.87 -7.57 24.59
C ASP A 325 -15.39 -8.48 23.47
N THR A 326 -15.01 -8.20 22.22
CA THR A 326 -15.37 -9.03 21.07
C THR A 326 -14.63 -10.37 21.07
N LEU A 327 -13.32 -10.37 21.38
CA LEU A 327 -12.58 -11.62 21.59
C LEU A 327 -13.17 -12.44 22.74
N ASP A 328 -13.51 -11.80 23.86
CA ASP A 328 -14.15 -12.45 25.01
C ASP A 328 -15.50 -13.07 24.60
N HIS A 329 -16.31 -12.33 23.85
CA HIS A 329 -17.62 -12.77 23.36
C HIS A 329 -17.53 -14.00 22.45
N TYR A 330 -16.60 -14.02 21.50
CA TYR A 330 -16.47 -15.12 20.53
C TYR A 330 -15.54 -16.26 20.97
N SER A 331 -14.81 -16.10 22.07
CA SER A 331 -14.02 -17.19 22.64
C SER A 331 -14.93 -18.37 23.04
N VAL A 332 -14.72 -19.50 22.40
CA VAL A 332 -15.48 -20.74 22.65
C VAL A 332 -14.63 -21.68 23.50
N GLY A 333 -15.22 -22.18 24.58
CA GLY A 333 -14.57 -23.15 25.48
C GLY A 333 -15.48 -24.24 26.03
N LYS A 334 -16.81 -24.19 25.78
CA LYS A 334 -17.76 -25.23 26.23
C LYS A 334 -18.59 -25.73 25.05
N GLY A 335 -18.60 -27.04 24.84
CA GLY A 335 -19.31 -27.72 23.73
C GLY A 335 -18.42 -28.10 22.52
N TYR A 336 -17.17 -27.63 22.50
CA TYR A 336 -16.14 -28.04 21.55
C TYR A 336 -15.03 -28.80 22.26
N ASP A 337 -14.33 -29.67 21.56
CA ASP A 337 -13.22 -30.45 22.11
C ASP A 337 -11.89 -29.68 22.19
N ALA A 338 -11.84 -28.49 21.57
CA ALA A 338 -10.72 -27.56 21.66
C ALA A 338 -11.18 -26.11 21.90
N PRO A 339 -10.52 -25.36 22.80
CA PRO A 339 -10.78 -23.94 22.99
C PRO A 339 -10.21 -23.11 21.84
N GLY A 340 -10.89 -22.02 21.48
CA GLY A 340 -10.41 -21.13 20.42
C GLY A 340 -11.37 -19.99 20.08
N PHE A 341 -11.12 -19.39 18.92
CA PHE A 341 -11.98 -18.38 18.30
C PHE A 341 -12.45 -18.89 16.95
N PRO A 342 -13.68 -18.58 16.51
CA PRO A 342 -14.10 -18.89 15.16
C PRO A 342 -13.20 -18.22 14.11
N PHE A 343 -12.99 -18.92 12.99
CA PHE A 343 -12.23 -18.38 11.86
C PHE A 343 -12.89 -17.12 11.29
N SER A 344 -14.22 -17.15 11.14
CA SER A 344 -14.98 -16.02 10.62
C SER A 344 -16.36 -15.83 11.23
N VAL A 345 -16.75 -14.56 11.31
CA VAL A 345 -18.06 -14.06 11.75
C VAL A 345 -18.69 -13.26 10.61
N TYR A 346 -19.96 -13.50 10.31
CA TYR A 346 -20.68 -12.83 9.24
C TYR A 346 -21.14 -11.43 9.65
N LEU A 347 -20.94 -10.45 8.78
CA LEU A 347 -21.39 -9.07 8.96
C LEU A 347 -22.68 -8.81 8.16
N PRO A 348 -23.58 -7.92 8.60
CA PRO A 348 -23.54 -7.17 9.86
C PRO A 348 -24.09 -7.96 11.07
N GLY A 349 -24.51 -9.23 10.87
CA GLY A 349 -25.24 -10.02 11.86
C GLY A 349 -24.44 -10.37 13.11
N GLY A 350 -23.12 -10.50 13.01
CA GLY A 350 -22.29 -10.98 14.11
C GLY A 350 -22.43 -12.49 14.37
N ASP A 351 -23.03 -13.23 13.44
CA ASP A 351 -23.23 -14.67 13.56
C ASP A 351 -21.95 -15.41 13.15
N VAL A 352 -21.55 -16.41 13.94
CA VAL A 352 -20.36 -17.20 13.59
C VAL A 352 -20.64 -18.02 12.33
N ARG A 353 -19.74 -17.94 11.35
CA ARG A 353 -19.84 -18.65 10.07
C ARG A 353 -18.99 -19.91 10.03
N VAL A 354 -17.75 -19.84 10.51
CA VAL A 354 -16.76 -20.92 10.36
C VAL A 354 -16.02 -21.13 11.68
N TYR A 355 -16.07 -22.36 12.21
CA TYR A 355 -15.54 -22.74 13.53
C TYR A 355 -14.16 -23.42 13.49
N ASN A 356 -13.41 -23.35 12.39
CA ASN A 356 -12.06 -23.92 12.35
C ASN A 356 -11.01 -22.96 12.91
N TYR A 357 -9.86 -23.48 13.33
CA TYR A 357 -8.82 -22.74 14.04
C TYR A 357 -7.50 -22.79 13.27
N GLN A 358 -6.96 -21.64 12.88
CA GLN A 358 -5.61 -21.52 12.30
C GLN A 358 -4.71 -20.74 13.24
N MET A 359 -3.54 -21.29 13.59
CA MET A 359 -2.73 -20.75 14.69
C MET A 359 -2.22 -19.32 14.47
N GLY A 360 -1.88 -18.98 13.22
CA GLY A 360 -1.31 -17.70 12.80
C GLY A 360 -2.01 -17.16 11.53
N PHE A 361 -1.31 -16.30 10.77
CA PHE A 361 -1.79 -15.69 9.52
C PHE A 361 -3.20 -15.07 9.63
N VAL A 362 -4.23 -15.73 9.09
CA VAL A 362 -5.63 -15.26 9.08
C VAL A 362 -6.36 -15.66 10.37
N GLY A 363 -6.10 -16.86 10.91
CA GLY A 363 -6.80 -17.36 12.09
C GLY A 363 -6.30 -16.82 13.44
N ARG A 364 -5.01 -16.43 13.53
CA ARG A 364 -4.40 -15.71 14.68
C ARG A 364 -4.82 -16.20 16.08
N GLN A 365 -5.04 -17.50 16.26
CA GLN A 365 -5.48 -18.06 17.55
C GLN A 365 -4.53 -17.71 18.69
N LEU A 366 -3.22 -17.96 18.49
CA LEU A 366 -2.21 -17.76 19.52
C LEU A 366 -1.95 -16.26 19.81
N PRO A 367 -1.83 -15.36 18.81
CA PRO A 367 -1.80 -13.92 19.07
C PRO A 367 -3.04 -13.40 19.82
N ASN A 368 -4.24 -13.83 19.45
CA ASN A 368 -5.45 -13.39 20.14
C ASN A 368 -5.55 -13.93 21.58
N ALA A 369 -5.10 -15.16 21.83
CA ALA A 369 -4.99 -15.71 23.17
C ALA A 369 -4.00 -14.91 24.05
N TYR A 370 -2.88 -14.47 23.48
CA TYR A 370 -1.95 -13.56 24.16
C TYR A 370 -2.64 -12.26 24.61
N PHE A 371 -3.47 -11.62 23.79
CA PHE A 371 -4.18 -10.40 24.17
C PHE A 371 -5.19 -10.63 25.30
N LEU A 372 -5.88 -11.77 25.33
CA LEU A 372 -6.76 -12.13 26.45
C LEU A 372 -5.97 -12.33 27.75
N ILE A 373 -4.79 -12.95 27.70
CA ILE A 373 -3.92 -13.10 28.87
C ILE A 373 -3.42 -11.73 29.35
N HIS A 374 -2.96 -10.89 28.42
CA HIS A 374 -2.49 -9.52 28.68
C HIS A 374 -3.54 -8.71 29.44
N GLN A 375 -4.77 -8.66 28.92
CA GLN A 375 -5.86 -7.93 29.59
C GLN A 375 -6.36 -8.61 30.85
N GLY A 376 -6.39 -9.95 30.87
CA GLY A 376 -6.71 -10.72 32.07
C GLY A 376 -5.80 -10.39 33.25
N ILE A 377 -4.50 -10.16 33.00
CA ILE A 377 -3.55 -9.73 34.02
C ILE A 377 -3.72 -8.25 34.34
N ALA A 378 -3.74 -7.38 33.32
CA ALA A 378 -3.79 -5.92 33.50
C ALA A 378 -5.03 -5.46 34.27
N GLU A 379 -6.19 -6.06 33.99
CA GLU A 379 -7.48 -5.71 34.60
C GLU A 379 -7.91 -6.66 35.72
N LYS A 380 -7.05 -7.64 36.08
CA LYS A 380 -7.37 -8.70 37.07
C LYS A 380 -8.64 -9.51 36.71
N ARG A 381 -8.90 -9.69 35.42
CA ARG A 381 -9.98 -10.52 34.86
C ARG A 381 -9.52 -11.97 34.73
N ALA A 382 -9.72 -12.76 35.80
CA ALA A 382 -9.29 -14.16 35.87
C ALA A 382 -9.92 -15.05 34.79
N ASP A 383 -11.12 -14.71 34.33
CA ASP A 383 -11.84 -15.40 33.26
C ASP A 383 -11.17 -15.21 31.89
N LEU A 384 -10.77 -13.97 31.53
CA LEU A 384 -10.03 -13.71 30.28
C LEU A 384 -8.68 -14.41 30.28
N ARG A 385 -7.96 -14.32 31.41
CA ARG A 385 -6.68 -15.01 31.58
C ARG A 385 -6.82 -16.51 31.40
N ARG A 386 -7.84 -17.13 32.03
CA ARG A 386 -8.10 -18.56 31.90
C ARG A 386 -8.37 -18.96 30.44
N LYS A 387 -9.26 -18.24 29.75
CA LYS A 387 -9.59 -18.52 28.34
C LYS A 387 -8.35 -18.48 27.44
N GLY A 388 -7.53 -17.45 27.58
CA GLY A 388 -6.29 -17.35 26.81
C GLY A 388 -5.30 -18.47 27.14
N VAL A 389 -5.13 -18.81 28.42
CA VAL A 389 -4.28 -19.94 28.87
C VAL A 389 -4.74 -21.27 28.27
N GLU A 390 -6.04 -21.58 28.35
CA GLU A 390 -6.62 -22.83 27.81
C GLU A 390 -6.36 -22.97 26.29
N ILE A 391 -6.44 -21.86 25.53
CA ILE A 391 -6.11 -21.86 24.09
C ILE A 391 -4.63 -22.17 23.88
N VAL A 392 -3.73 -21.49 24.58
CA VAL A 392 -2.28 -21.72 24.39
C VAL A 392 -1.88 -23.13 24.82
N ASP A 393 -2.45 -23.65 25.92
CA ASP A 393 -2.24 -25.02 26.40
C ASP A 393 -2.62 -26.04 25.32
N PHE A 394 -3.83 -25.93 24.74
CA PHE A 394 -4.28 -26.81 23.67
C PHE A 394 -3.28 -26.85 22.50
N TRP A 395 -2.86 -25.68 22.00
CA TRP A 395 -1.90 -25.62 20.89
C TRP A 395 -0.53 -26.18 21.26
N ALA A 396 0.00 -25.84 22.44
CA ALA A 396 1.32 -26.29 22.90
C ALA A 396 1.39 -27.82 23.06
N GLU A 397 0.30 -28.44 23.52
CA GLU A 397 0.23 -29.88 23.76
C GLU A 397 -0.02 -30.70 22.49
N ASN A 398 -0.73 -30.13 21.51
CA ASN A 398 -1.32 -30.94 20.42
C ASN A 398 -0.79 -30.61 19.00
N CYS A 399 -0.21 -29.43 18.75
CA CYS A 399 0.05 -29.01 17.38
C CYS A 399 1.29 -29.67 16.74
N LEU A 400 2.31 -30.00 17.54
CA LEU A 400 3.61 -30.42 17.01
C LEU A 400 3.60 -31.87 16.53
N LEU A 401 4.16 -32.09 15.33
CA LEU A 401 4.62 -33.42 14.92
C LEU A 401 5.84 -33.82 15.77
N PRO A 402 6.19 -35.13 15.86
CA PRO A 402 7.36 -35.58 16.61
C PRO A 402 8.67 -34.87 16.23
N SER A 403 8.79 -34.43 14.97
CA SER A 403 9.92 -33.65 14.44
C SER A 403 10.02 -32.21 14.95
N GLY A 404 8.96 -31.65 15.55
CA GLY A 404 8.89 -30.23 15.94
C GLY A 404 8.23 -29.30 14.92
N LEU A 405 7.95 -29.74 13.69
CA LEU A 405 7.11 -29.00 12.73
C LEU A 405 5.64 -28.95 13.23
N PRO A 406 5.03 -27.76 13.34
CA PRO A 406 3.64 -27.64 13.79
C PRO A 406 2.65 -27.96 12.67
N ARG A 407 1.57 -28.65 13.02
CA ARG A 407 0.30 -28.58 12.29
C ARG A 407 -0.39 -27.29 12.69
N THR A 408 -0.86 -26.54 11.70
CA THR A 408 -1.24 -25.14 11.87
C THR A 408 -2.73 -24.87 11.72
N TRP A 409 -3.52 -25.89 11.36
CA TRP A 409 -4.97 -25.78 11.21
C TRP A 409 -5.71 -26.97 11.84
N TYR A 410 -6.61 -26.65 12.77
CA TYR A 410 -7.45 -27.61 13.49
C TYR A 410 -8.93 -27.36 13.21
N ASP A 411 -9.68 -28.42 12.91
CA ASP A 411 -11.13 -28.41 12.79
C ASP A 411 -11.73 -29.03 14.08
N PRO A 412 -12.25 -28.24 15.03
CA PRO A 412 -12.76 -28.75 16.29
C PRO A 412 -14.08 -29.51 16.10
N ALA A 413 -14.31 -30.50 16.95
CA ALA A 413 -15.59 -31.19 17.01
C ALA A 413 -16.69 -30.27 17.56
N THR A 414 -17.83 -30.24 16.87
CA THR A 414 -19.03 -29.49 17.28
C THR A 414 -20.04 -30.35 18.05
N ALA A 415 -19.84 -31.67 18.08
CA ALA A 415 -20.70 -32.63 18.76
C ALA A 415 -20.04 -33.11 20.07
N GLU A 416 -20.78 -33.03 21.17
CA GLU A 416 -20.32 -33.46 22.48
C GLU A 416 -19.85 -34.93 22.45
N GLY A 417 -18.66 -35.19 23.00
CA GLY A 417 -18.06 -36.53 23.06
C GLY A 417 -17.33 -36.99 21.80
N THR A 418 -17.20 -36.14 20.78
CA THR A 418 -16.38 -36.41 19.57
C THR A 418 -15.07 -35.60 19.59
N THR A 419 -14.09 -36.03 18.80
CA THR A 419 -12.78 -35.37 18.69
C THR A 419 -12.62 -34.77 17.29
N GLY A 420 -12.15 -33.53 17.23
CA GLY A 420 -11.82 -32.80 16.03
C GLY A 420 -10.57 -33.36 15.35
N SER A 421 -10.15 -32.70 14.28
CA SER A 421 -9.07 -33.21 13.43
C SER A 421 -8.14 -32.12 12.94
N TRP A 422 -6.87 -32.49 12.78
CA TRP A 422 -5.90 -31.65 12.10
C TRP A 422 -6.08 -31.76 10.60
N ARG A 423 -6.03 -30.62 9.90
CA ARG A 423 -6.01 -30.66 8.44
C ARG A 423 -4.70 -31.25 7.96
N LYS A 424 -4.78 -32.01 6.87
CA LYS A 424 -3.61 -32.52 6.15
C LYS A 424 -2.96 -31.43 5.28
N ASN A 425 -3.77 -30.47 4.83
CA ASN A 425 -3.36 -29.36 3.99
C ASN A 425 -3.74 -28.05 4.69
N ASP A 426 -2.79 -27.47 5.45
CA ASP A 426 -3.01 -26.21 6.17
C ASP A 426 -2.79 -24.96 5.28
N ASN A 427 -2.47 -25.20 4.02
CA ASN A 427 -2.11 -24.22 3.00
C ASN A 427 -2.65 -24.72 1.65
N PRO A 428 -3.07 -23.86 0.71
CA PRO A 428 -3.54 -24.31 -0.62
C PRO A 428 -2.55 -25.20 -1.39
N LYS A 429 -1.28 -25.21 -0.97
CA LYS A 429 -0.19 -25.99 -1.59
C LYS A 429 0.22 -27.21 -0.77
N GLY A 430 -0.46 -27.48 0.34
CA GLY A 430 -0.21 -28.62 1.23
C GLY A 430 0.81 -28.33 2.34
N GLY A 431 0.65 -29.02 3.47
CA GLY A 431 1.54 -28.92 4.63
C GLY A 431 1.52 -27.57 5.36
N THR A 432 2.61 -27.27 6.07
CA THR A 432 2.79 -26.10 6.94
C THR A 432 3.49 -24.96 6.22
N ALA A 433 2.79 -23.84 6.02
CA ALA A 433 3.40 -22.60 5.55
C ALA A 433 4.16 -21.89 6.70
N MET A 434 5.41 -21.50 6.44
CA MET A 434 6.27 -20.86 7.45
C MET A 434 5.63 -19.59 8.00
N ARG A 435 4.98 -18.80 7.16
CA ARG A 435 4.21 -17.61 7.57
C ARG A 435 3.18 -17.92 8.67
N VAL A 436 2.41 -19.01 8.51
CA VAL A 436 1.35 -19.37 9.46
C VAL A 436 1.96 -19.87 10.77
N ALA A 437 2.93 -20.77 10.67
CA ALA A 437 3.61 -21.37 11.81
C ALA A 437 4.35 -20.33 12.66
N THR A 438 5.20 -19.50 12.05
CA THR A 438 6.03 -18.54 12.80
C THR A 438 5.16 -17.49 13.47
N THR A 439 4.15 -16.98 12.78
CA THR A 439 3.19 -16.01 13.35
C THR A 439 2.42 -16.58 14.55
N GLY A 440 2.00 -17.85 14.50
CA GLY A 440 1.35 -18.51 15.62
C GLY A 440 2.29 -18.70 16.80
N MET A 441 3.49 -19.23 16.53
CA MET A 441 4.49 -19.52 17.55
C MET A 441 5.07 -18.26 18.19
N GLU A 442 5.13 -17.14 17.47
CA GLU A 442 5.39 -15.81 18.06
C GLU A 442 4.33 -15.44 19.10
N GLY A 443 3.05 -15.67 18.81
CA GLY A 443 1.96 -15.43 19.77
C GLY A 443 2.08 -16.30 21.04
N MET A 444 2.43 -17.58 20.89
CA MET A 444 2.70 -18.48 22.02
C MET A 444 3.89 -18.00 22.85
N LEU A 445 4.97 -17.56 22.19
CA LEU A 445 6.16 -17.07 22.87
C LEU A 445 5.91 -15.75 23.61
N SER A 446 5.13 -14.83 23.03
CA SER A 446 4.68 -13.60 23.72
C SER A 446 3.83 -13.92 24.95
N ALA A 447 2.90 -14.89 24.85
CA ALA A 447 2.12 -15.35 26.00
C ALA A 447 3.01 -15.93 27.11
N TRP A 448 4.00 -16.76 26.75
CA TRP A 448 4.96 -17.30 27.71
C TRP A 448 5.76 -16.19 28.41
N ARG A 449 6.32 -15.24 27.65
CA ARG A 449 7.12 -14.13 28.19
C ARG A 449 6.32 -13.25 29.15
N LEU A 450 5.06 -12.96 28.81
CA LEU A 450 4.17 -12.23 29.67
C LEU A 450 3.93 -12.98 30.99
N MET A 451 3.60 -14.27 30.91
CA MET A 451 3.35 -15.10 32.11
C MET A 451 4.60 -15.26 32.99
N GLU A 452 5.78 -15.39 32.36
CA GLU A 452 7.08 -15.45 33.05
C GLU A 452 7.37 -14.16 33.83
N ARG A 453 7.15 -12.97 33.21
CA ARG A 453 7.30 -11.66 33.88
C ARG A 453 6.42 -11.52 35.12
N HIS A 454 5.30 -12.22 35.16
CA HIS A 454 4.37 -12.23 36.29
C HIS A 454 4.55 -13.42 37.24
N GLY A 455 5.64 -14.18 37.10
CA GLY A 455 6.00 -15.28 38.01
C GLY A 455 5.12 -16.54 37.85
N THR A 456 4.39 -16.65 36.75
CA THR A 456 3.54 -17.81 36.43
C THR A 456 3.92 -18.43 35.09
N GLY A 457 5.22 -18.51 34.82
CA GLY A 457 5.75 -19.09 33.58
C GLY A 457 5.18 -20.47 33.28
N GLN A 458 5.04 -20.77 31.99
CA GLN A 458 4.49 -22.03 31.48
C GLN A 458 5.56 -22.80 30.70
N PRO A 459 6.37 -23.64 31.36
CA PRO A 459 7.51 -24.30 30.71
C PRO A 459 7.15 -25.11 29.46
N GLY A 460 5.93 -25.69 29.43
CA GLY A 460 5.42 -26.42 28.27
C GLY A 460 5.32 -25.56 27.00
N TRP A 461 4.94 -24.28 27.13
CA TRP A 461 4.83 -23.36 25.99
C TRP A 461 6.20 -23.01 25.42
N LEU A 462 7.18 -22.72 26.29
CA LEU A 462 8.56 -22.48 25.86
C LEU A 462 9.16 -23.75 25.22
N ALA A 463 8.90 -24.93 25.79
CA ALA A 463 9.37 -26.19 25.22
C ALA A 463 8.77 -26.46 23.83
N ALA A 464 7.49 -26.15 23.60
CA ALA A 464 6.87 -26.24 22.28
C ALA A 464 7.53 -25.28 21.28
N CYS A 465 7.78 -24.02 21.69
CA CYS A 465 8.53 -23.05 20.89
C CYS A 465 9.96 -23.54 20.57
N GLY A 466 10.66 -24.09 21.56
CA GLY A 466 11.99 -24.68 21.42
C GLY A 466 12.03 -25.79 20.38
N LYS A 467 11.09 -26.74 20.42
CA LYS A 467 11.00 -27.84 19.43
C LYS A 467 10.84 -27.33 18.00
N PHE A 468 10.00 -26.31 17.78
CA PHE A 468 9.87 -25.70 16.45
C PHE A 468 11.11 -24.91 16.05
N GLY A 469 11.74 -24.19 16.98
CA GLY A 469 13.03 -23.53 16.76
C GLY A 469 14.14 -24.52 16.37
N ASP A 470 14.22 -25.66 17.05
CA ASP A 470 15.18 -26.73 16.74
C ASP A 470 14.92 -27.30 15.34
N TRP A 471 13.64 -27.47 14.97
CA TRP A 471 13.27 -27.87 13.62
C TRP A 471 13.71 -26.84 12.57
N LEU A 472 13.51 -25.54 12.81
CA LEU A 472 13.96 -24.46 11.92
C LEU A 472 15.49 -24.44 11.79
N VAL A 473 16.25 -24.66 12.87
CA VAL A 473 17.71 -24.74 12.80
C VAL A 473 18.14 -25.94 11.96
N ALA A 474 17.52 -27.10 12.17
CA ALA A 474 17.86 -28.34 11.46
C ALA A 474 17.46 -28.35 9.97
N ASN A 475 16.49 -27.52 9.57
CA ASN A 475 15.95 -27.47 8.20
C ASN A 475 16.23 -26.14 7.48
N GLN A 476 17.15 -25.31 8.02
CA GLN A 476 17.64 -24.13 7.31
C GLN A 476 18.52 -24.55 6.14
N ASN A 477 18.28 -24.00 4.95
CA ASN A 477 19.09 -24.28 3.78
C ASN A 477 20.54 -23.78 3.96
N ASP A 478 21.47 -24.29 3.16
CA ASP A 478 22.90 -23.92 3.23
C ASP A 478 23.13 -22.41 3.01
N ASP A 479 22.32 -21.78 2.17
CA ASP A 479 22.32 -20.33 1.91
C ASP A 479 21.63 -19.50 3.02
N GLY A 480 21.15 -20.15 4.08
CA GLY A 480 20.45 -19.51 5.19
C GLY A 480 18.95 -19.33 4.98
N SER A 481 18.41 -19.73 3.82
CA SER A 481 17.00 -19.52 3.50
C SER A 481 16.07 -20.58 4.11
N TYR A 482 14.77 -20.30 4.05
CA TYR A 482 13.70 -21.28 4.26
C TYR A 482 12.84 -21.41 3.01
N HIS A 483 12.23 -22.58 2.81
CA HIS A 483 11.15 -22.74 1.83
C HIS A 483 9.84 -22.18 2.39
N LEU A 484 8.91 -21.83 1.52
CA LEU A 484 7.64 -21.22 1.91
C LEU A 484 6.78 -22.18 2.73
N ALA A 485 6.71 -23.45 2.31
CA ALA A 485 5.92 -24.47 2.98
C ALA A 485 6.57 -25.86 2.92
N TYR A 486 6.26 -26.69 3.92
CA TYR A 486 6.80 -28.04 4.10
C TYR A 486 5.69 -29.05 4.37
N SER A 487 5.81 -30.25 3.80
CA SER A 487 4.87 -31.36 4.03
C SER A 487 4.80 -31.74 5.50
N HIS A 488 3.68 -32.35 5.92
CA HIS A 488 3.60 -33.06 7.21
C HIS A 488 4.12 -34.49 7.12
N GLU A 489 4.23 -35.02 5.90
CA GLU A 489 4.70 -36.37 5.64
C GLU A 489 6.22 -36.40 5.46
N LEU A 490 6.83 -37.45 6.02
CA LEU A 490 8.25 -37.71 5.85
C LEU A 490 8.49 -38.51 4.57
N THR A 491 9.38 -38.02 3.72
CA THR A 491 10.02 -38.80 2.65
C THR A 491 11.50 -38.88 2.98
N ASP A 492 12.04 -40.11 3.08
CA ASP A 492 13.43 -40.37 3.49
C ASP A 492 13.82 -39.66 4.79
N GLY A 493 12.90 -39.64 5.75
CA GLY A 493 13.11 -39.01 7.06
C GLY A 493 13.06 -37.48 7.08
N LYS A 494 12.66 -36.82 5.98
CA LYS A 494 12.57 -35.36 5.87
C LYS A 494 11.18 -34.89 5.47
N HIS A 495 10.77 -33.74 5.99
CA HIS A 495 9.60 -33.01 5.51
C HIS A 495 9.98 -32.26 4.23
N LEU A 496 9.55 -32.75 3.07
CA LEU A 496 9.90 -32.12 1.80
C LEU A 496 9.15 -30.79 1.58
N PRO A 497 9.73 -29.82 0.88
CA PRO A 497 9.06 -28.56 0.60
C PRO A 497 7.86 -28.80 -0.34
N THR A 498 6.70 -28.29 0.04
CA THR A 498 5.50 -28.27 -0.81
C THR A 498 5.45 -27.00 -1.67
N GLU A 499 6.10 -25.93 -1.22
CA GLU A 499 6.39 -24.73 -2.02
C GLU A 499 7.86 -24.31 -1.84
N PRO A 500 8.73 -24.60 -2.82
CA PRO A 500 10.17 -24.44 -2.66
C PRO A 500 10.64 -22.98 -2.77
N GLY A 501 9.74 -22.02 -3.05
CA GLY A 501 10.06 -20.59 -3.08
C GLY A 501 10.68 -20.11 -1.75
N LYS A 502 11.63 -19.17 -1.84
CA LYS A 502 12.44 -18.70 -0.69
C LYS A 502 12.16 -17.24 -0.29
N SER A 503 11.22 -16.58 -0.98
CA SER A 503 10.94 -15.15 -0.82
C SER A 503 10.34 -14.78 0.54
N THR A 504 9.88 -15.75 1.32
CA THR A 504 9.31 -15.58 2.67
C THR A 504 10.31 -15.89 3.79
N THR A 505 11.60 -15.96 3.49
CA THR A 505 12.69 -16.21 4.47
C THR A 505 12.72 -15.18 5.61
N THR A 506 12.10 -14.00 5.45
CA THR A 506 11.93 -13.00 6.51
C THR A 506 11.03 -13.48 7.66
N ASN A 507 10.04 -14.33 7.38
CA ASN A 507 8.96 -14.67 8.30
C ASN A 507 9.39 -15.40 9.59
N PRO A 508 10.40 -16.30 9.60
CA PRO A 508 10.88 -16.92 10.84
C PRO A 508 11.87 -16.06 11.64
N ILE A 509 12.37 -14.94 11.10
CA ILE A 509 13.49 -14.21 11.71
C ILE A 509 13.11 -13.65 13.08
N ARG A 510 11.97 -12.95 13.20
CA ARG A 510 11.55 -12.35 14.47
C ARG A 510 11.29 -13.42 15.53
N PHE A 511 10.60 -14.50 15.19
CA PHE A 511 10.45 -15.68 16.06
C PHE A 511 11.78 -16.21 16.59
N LEU A 512 12.77 -16.45 15.72
CA LEU A 512 14.08 -16.98 16.10
C LEU A 512 14.85 -16.02 17.03
N VAL A 513 14.79 -14.70 16.76
CA VAL A 513 15.36 -13.68 17.66
C VAL A 513 14.67 -13.72 19.01
N MET A 514 13.34 -13.79 19.04
CA MET A 514 12.58 -13.86 20.28
C MET A 514 12.92 -15.14 21.07
N LEU A 515 13.06 -16.28 20.40
CA LEU A 515 13.38 -17.54 21.03
C LEU A 515 14.81 -17.55 21.59
N HIS A 516 15.77 -16.96 20.88
CA HIS A 516 17.12 -16.73 21.39
C HIS A 516 17.08 -15.92 22.70
N GLN A 517 16.35 -14.81 22.74
CA GLN A 517 16.24 -13.98 23.94
C GLN A 517 15.58 -14.74 25.12
N ALA A 518 14.63 -15.63 24.83
CA ALA A 518 13.94 -16.41 25.85
C ALA A 518 14.79 -17.55 26.42
N THR A 519 15.68 -18.14 25.62
CA THR A 519 16.41 -19.37 25.97
C THR A 519 17.91 -19.15 26.22
N GLY A 520 18.48 -18.06 25.69
CA GLY A 520 19.92 -17.85 25.60
C GLY A 520 20.63 -18.70 24.54
N ASP A 521 19.93 -19.57 23.80
CA ASP A 521 20.56 -20.48 22.83
C ASP A 521 21.03 -19.72 21.58
N ALA A 522 22.34 -19.74 21.34
CA ALA A 522 22.99 -19.07 20.23
C ALA A 522 22.61 -19.63 18.86
N ARG A 523 22.16 -20.89 18.77
CA ARG A 523 21.77 -21.52 17.49
C ARG A 523 20.62 -20.76 16.82
N TYR A 524 19.64 -20.29 17.60
CA TYR A 524 18.52 -19.51 17.07
C TYR A 524 18.94 -18.12 16.58
N ARG A 525 19.85 -17.46 17.32
CA ARG A 525 20.47 -16.20 16.90
C ARG A 525 21.19 -16.35 15.56
N ASP A 526 22.01 -17.39 15.45
CA ASP A 526 22.84 -17.61 14.26
C ASP A 526 21.97 -17.96 13.04
N ALA A 527 20.91 -18.76 13.24
CA ALA A 527 19.91 -19.04 12.20
C ALA A 527 19.18 -17.77 11.74
N ALA A 528 18.76 -16.90 12.68
CA ALA A 528 18.12 -15.62 12.36
C ALA A 528 19.03 -14.71 11.54
N ILE A 529 20.31 -14.59 11.92
CA ILE A 529 21.29 -13.77 11.20
C ILE A 529 21.56 -14.33 9.80
N ARG A 530 21.68 -15.66 9.65
CA ARG A 530 21.85 -16.29 8.32
C ARG A 530 20.64 -16.03 7.41
N ALA A 531 19.43 -16.17 7.93
CA ALA A 531 18.20 -15.84 7.21
C ALA A 531 18.13 -14.34 6.86
N GLY A 532 18.55 -13.46 7.77
CA GLY A 532 18.66 -12.02 7.53
C GLY A 532 19.64 -11.69 6.40
N LYS A 533 20.81 -12.32 6.38
CA LYS A 533 21.80 -12.15 5.29
C LYS A 533 21.25 -12.63 3.95
N PHE A 534 20.58 -13.78 3.92
CA PHE A 534 19.86 -14.23 2.73
C PHE A 534 18.83 -13.18 2.27
N ALA A 535 18.03 -12.66 3.19
CA ALA A 535 16.99 -11.67 2.89
C ALA A 535 17.57 -10.33 2.40
N LEU A 536 18.71 -9.88 2.94
CA LEU A 536 19.40 -8.69 2.43
C LEU A 536 19.75 -8.84 0.95
N THR A 537 20.37 -9.96 0.59
CA THR A 537 20.85 -10.21 -0.79
C THR A 537 19.73 -10.54 -1.76
N ASN A 538 18.74 -11.33 -1.35
CA ASN A 538 17.77 -11.93 -2.27
C ASN A 538 16.37 -11.31 -2.22
N ILE A 539 16.08 -10.47 -1.23
CA ILE A 539 14.77 -9.82 -1.06
C ILE A 539 14.93 -8.30 -1.05
N HIS A 540 15.71 -7.76 -0.11
CA HIS A 540 15.88 -6.32 0.08
C HIS A 540 16.61 -5.63 -1.09
N GLN A 541 17.82 -6.07 -1.46
CA GLN A 541 18.59 -5.50 -2.58
C GLN A 541 17.86 -5.56 -3.94
N PRO A 542 17.23 -6.69 -4.33
CA PRO A 542 16.48 -6.75 -5.58
C PRO A 542 15.11 -6.06 -5.52
N TYR A 543 14.65 -5.64 -4.33
CA TYR A 543 13.30 -5.09 -4.10
C TYR A 543 12.18 -6.13 -4.31
N HIS A 544 12.44 -7.38 -3.93
CA HIS A 544 11.62 -8.57 -4.22
C HIS A 544 10.75 -8.99 -3.04
N TYR A 545 9.89 -8.09 -2.56
CA TYR A 545 8.96 -8.35 -1.45
C TYR A 545 7.74 -9.16 -1.94
N VAL A 546 7.81 -10.49 -1.80
CA VAL A 546 6.88 -11.41 -2.47
C VAL A 546 6.46 -12.60 -1.57
N GLY A 547 5.18 -12.93 -1.58
CA GLY A 547 4.65 -14.25 -1.21
C GLY A 547 4.24 -14.44 0.26
N SER A 548 4.18 -13.38 1.06
CA SER A 548 3.70 -13.45 2.45
C SER A 548 2.18 -13.49 2.57
N VAL A 549 1.46 -13.15 1.49
CA VAL A 549 0.03 -13.47 1.30
C VAL A 549 -0.07 -14.93 0.86
N VAL A 550 -0.19 -15.84 1.84
CA VAL A 550 -0.02 -17.30 1.66
C VAL A 550 -1.03 -17.91 0.69
N ASP A 551 -2.25 -17.36 0.64
CA ASP A 551 -3.34 -17.79 -0.23
C ASP A 551 -3.19 -17.31 -1.68
N ASN A 552 -2.31 -16.33 -1.94
CA ASN A 552 -1.89 -15.90 -3.27
C ASN A 552 -0.35 -15.86 -3.37
N PRO A 553 0.33 -17.01 -3.30
CA PRO A 553 1.79 -17.03 -3.16
C PRO A 553 2.49 -16.58 -4.45
N ASN A 554 3.70 -16.05 -4.32
CA ASN A 554 4.56 -15.59 -5.43
C ASN A 554 4.06 -14.33 -6.17
N VAL A 555 3.34 -13.44 -5.46
CA VAL A 555 2.92 -12.12 -5.93
C VAL A 555 3.64 -11.01 -5.17
N ILE A 556 3.86 -9.86 -5.81
CA ILE A 556 4.34 -8.67 -5.08
C ILE A 556 3.18 -8.18 -4.20
N ASP A 557 3.43 -8.08 -2.91
CA ASP A 557 2.40 -7.78 -1.91
C ASP A 557 2.91 -6.89 -0.78
N ARG A 558 1.97 -6.22 -0.11
CA ARG A 558 2.25 -5.35 1.03
C ARG A 558 2.81 -6.13 2.22
N GLU A 559 2.25 -7.30 2.51
CA GLU A 559 2.57 -8.08 3.71
C GLU A 559 4.02 -8.55 3.76
N SER A 560 4.62 -8.82 2.61
CA SER A 560 6.03 -9.22 2.51
C SER A 560 6.96 -8.08 2.90
N GLY A 561 6.58 -6.84 2.59
CA GLY A 561 7.25 -5.67 3.11
C GLY A 561 7.10 -5.54 4.63
N GLN A 562 5.90 -5.78 5.14
CA GLN A 562 5.62 -5.75 6.58
C GLN A 562 6.44 -6.81 7.36
N GLU A 563 6.53 -8.04 6.86
CA GLU A 563 7.37 -9.07 7.48
C GLU A 563 8.86 -8.74 7.41
N ALA A 564 9.30 -8.06 6.35
CA ALA A 564 10.66 -7.55 6.28
C ALA A 564 10.93 -6.45 7.32
N ILE A 565 9.96 -5.55 7.60
CA ILE A 565 10.08 -4.57 8.70
C ILE A 565 10.32 -5.32 10.02
N TYR A 566 9.51 -6.33 10.32
CA TYR A 566 9.61 -7.10 11.57
C TYR A 566 10.94 -7.83 11.69
N ALA A 567 11.36 -8.51 10.62
CA ALA A 567 12.62 -9.24 10.57
C ALA A 567 13.83 -8.32 10.80
N PHE A 568 13.89 -7.22 10.05
CA PHE A 568 15.04 -6.33 10.08
C PHE A 568 15.08 -5.46 11.35
N LEU A 569 13.95 -5.04 11.91
CA LEU A 569 13.93 -4.42 13.23
C LEU A 569 14.35 -5.42 14.31
N ALA A 570 13.89 -6.69 14.27
CA ALA A 570 14.32 -7.68 15.25
C ALA A 570 15.84 -7.95 15.19
N LEU A 571 16.42 -8.00 13.98
CA LEU A 571 17.87 -8.14 13.80
C LEU A 571 18.65 -6.89 14.23
N TYR A 572 18.10 -5.70 13.97
CA TYR A 572 18.67 -4.46 14.49
C TYR A 572 18.65 -4.44 16.01
N ASP A 573 17.53 -4.83 16.62
CA ASP A 573 17.39 -4.90 18.07
C ASP A 573 18.44 -5.85 18.68
N LEU A 574 18.67 -6.99 18.04
CA LEU A 574 19.64 -8.01 18.44
C LEU A 574 21.11 -7.59 18.28
N THR A 575 21.47 -6.91 17.19
CA THR A 575 22.88 -6.72 16.77
C THR A 575 23.34 -5.27 16.77
N GLN A 576 22.42 -4.32 16.71
CA GLN A 576 22.65 -2.89 16.51
C GLN A 576 23.41 -2.54 15.21
N GLU A 577 23.52 -3.47 14.25
CA GLU A 577 24.16 -3.18 12.96
C GLU A 577 23.25 -2.32 12.08
N LYS A 578 23.77 -1.18 11.62
CA LYS A 578 23.02 -0.18 10.84
C LYS A 578 22.39 -0.75 9.57
N SER A 579 23.00 -1.75 8.93
CA SER A 579 22.46 -2.38 7.73
C SER A 579 21.06 -2.97 7.93
N TRP A 580 20.75 -3.48 9.12
CA TRP A 580 19.41 -3.97 9.43
C TRP A 580 18.42 -2.82 9.55
N LEU A 581 18.80 -1.73 10.21
CA LEU A 581 17.94 -0.54 10.30
C LEU A 581 17.68 0.07 8.92
N ASP A 582 18.71 0.18 8.08
CA ASP A 582 18.57 0.66 6.69
C ASP A 582 17.61 -0.24 5.89
N ALA A 583 17.70 -1.55 6.07
CA ALA A 583 16.80 -2.50 5.43
C ALA A 583 15.35 -2.40 5.94
N ALA A 584 15.16 -2.15 7.25
CA ALA A 584 13.85 -1.89 7.84
C ALA A 584 13.24 -0.58 7.31
N VAL A 585 14.03 0.48 7.17
CA VAL A 585 13.62 1.76 6.58
C VAL A 585 13.15 1.56 5.13
N GLN A 586 13.92 0.84 4.31
CA GLN A 586 13.50 0.53 2.94
C GLN A 586 12.22 -0.30 2.89
N ALA A 587 12.13 -1.35 3.74
CA ALA A 587 10.93 -2.18 3.80
C ALA A 587 9.69 -1.34 4.17
N ALA A 588 9.81 -0.42 5.14
CA ALA A 588 8.74 0.50 5.49
C ALA A 588 8.38 1.44 4.33
N ARG A 589 9.37 2.01 3.62
CA ARG A 589 9.11 2.83 2.43
C ARG A 589 8.39 2.08 1.33
N TYR A 590 8.74 0.82 1.10
CA TYR A 590 7.98 -0.03 0.19
C TYR A 590 6.55 -0.29 0.70
N THR A 591 6.37 -0.58 1.99
CA THR A 591 5.07 -0.97 2.53
C THR A 591 4.08 0.19 2.57
N GLU A 592 4.52 1.41 2.88
CA GLU A 592 3.62 2.59 2.90
C GLU A 592 3.08 2.96 1.52
N THR A 593 3.76 2.58 0.42
CA THR A 593 3.31 2.90 -0.94
C THR A 593 2.07 2.12 -1.37
N TRP A 594 1.57 1.22 -0.52
CA TRP A 594 0.33 0.47 -0.72
C TRP A 594 -0.89 1.15 -0.10
N MET A 595 -0.67 2.18 0.71
CA MET A 595 -1.71 2.89 1.47
C MET A 595 -2.34 4.00 0.65
N TYR A 596 -3.66 3.94 0.48
CA TYR A 596 -4.38 5.06 -0.11
C TYR A 596 -4.20 6.30 0.75
N ALA A 597 -3.62 7.35 0.16
CA ALA A 597 -3.31 8.62 0.81
C ALA A 597 -4.21 9.78 0.34
N TYR A 598 -5.34 9.44 -0.28
CA TYR A 598 -6.36 10.37 -0.74
C TYR A 598 -7.74 9.70 -0.79
N GLU A 599 -8.79 10.50 -0.96
CA GLU A 599 -10.16 9.99 -0.93
C GLU A 599 -10.57 9.39 -2.27
N ILE A 600 -11.18 8.20 -2.20
CA ILE A 600 -11.88 7.56 -3.32
C ILE A 600 -13.34 7.39 -2.92
N PRO A 601 -14.26 8.22 -3.44
CA PRO A 601 -15.66 8.20 -3.02
C PRO A 601 -16.36 6.94 -3.54
N ALA A 602 -17.49 6.59 -2.91
CA ALA A 602 -18.41 5.60 -3.45
C ALA A 602 -18.91 6.02 -4.86
N GLU A 603 -19.38 5.05 -5.64
CA GLU A 603 -20.03 5.36 -6.91
C GLU A 603 -21.37 6.07 -6.66
N THR A 604 -21.61 7.16 -7.38
CA THR A 604 -22.96 7.77 -7.39
C THR A 604 -23.96 6.83 -8.07
N GLY A 605 -25.17 6.74 -7.52
CA GLY A 605 -26.20 5.80 -7.97
C GLY A 605 -26.00 4.35 -7.54
N ALA A 606 -24.98 4.04 -6.71
CA ALA A 606 -24.86 2.73 -6.11
C ALA A 606 -25.91 2.51 -5.01
N ALA A 607 -26.36 1.26 -4.88
CA ALA A 607 -27.10 0.81 -3.70
C ALA A 607 -26.21 0.83 -2.43
N ALA A 608 -26.72 0.29 -1.32
CA ALA A 608 -25.93 0.13 -0.10
C ALA A 608 -24.57 -0.53 -0.39
N THR A 609 -23.53 0.03 0.22
CA THR A 609 -22.15 -0.46 0.15
C THR A 609 -21.80 -1.22 1.42
N ASP A 610 -20.86 -2.15 1.29
CA ASP A 610 -20.41 -3.00 2.40
C ASP A 610 -19.37 -2.26 3.24
N PHE A 611 -18.45 -1.55 2.57
CA PHE A 611 -17.66 -0.50 3.21
C PHE A 611 -18.50 0.79 3.22
N PRO A 612 -18.73 1.45 4.37
CA PRO A 612 -19.67 2.57 4.49
C PRO A 612 -19.31 3.73 3.57
N GLN A 613 -20.27 4.37 2.90
CA GLN A 613 -20.00 5.41 1.88
C GLN A 613 -19.39 6.68 2.46
N ASP A 614 -19.74 7.01 3.70
CA ASP A 614 -19.34 8.20 4.46
C ASP A 614 -18.01 8.05 5.20
N ARG A 615 -17.45 6.84 5.24
CA ARG A 615 -16.15 6.57 5.85
C ARG A 615 -15.01 6.76 4.85
N SER A 616 -13.92 7.33 5.34
CA SER A 616 -12.70 7.57 4.54
C SER A 616 -11.99 6.26 4.23
N ILE A 617 -11.42 6.16 3.04
CA ILE A 617 -10.54 5.02 2.69
C ILE A 617 -9.06 5.31 2.95
N VAL A 618 -8.71 6.55 3.31
CA VAL A 618 -7.32 6.94 3.60
C VAL A 618 -6.79 6.06 4.71
N GLY A 619 -5.61 5.47 4.56
CA GLY A 619 -5.04 4.54 5.54
C GLY A 619 -5.38 3.06 5.30
N GLN A 620 -6.36 2.77 4.43
CA GLN A 620 -6.58 1.41 3.92
C GLN A 620 -5.56 1.11 2.82
N THR A 621 -5.21 -0.17 2.65
CA THR A 621 -4.10 -0.59 1.80
C THR A 621 -4.52 -1.62 0.77
N LEU A 622 -4.01 -1.50 -0.46
CA LEU A 622 -4.04 -2.60 -1.42
C LEU A 622 -3.27 -3.80 -0.87
N ILE A 623 -3.80 -5.01 -1.10
CA ILE A 623 -3.25 -6.25 -0.54
C ILE A 623 -2.04 -6.72 -1.34
N ALA A 624 -2.23 -6.89 -2.65
CA ALA A 624 -1.23 -7.38 -3.57
C ALA A 624 -1.46 -6.80 -4.95
N THR A 625 -0.40 -6.78 -5.76
CA THR A 625 -0.50 -6.43 -7.17
C THR A 625 -1.46 -7.43 -7.88
N GLY A 626 -2.07 -7.01 -9.00
CA GLY A 626 -2.96 -7.86 -9.81
C GLY A 626 -4.38 -8.08 -9.26
N GLN A 627 -4.73 -7.40 -8.18
CA GLN A 627 -6.08 -7.32 -7.64
C GLN A 627 -6.36 -5.91 -7.09
N SER A 628 -7.64 -5.64 -6.83
CA SER A 628 -8.11 -4.33 -6.37
C SER A 628 -8.78 -4.35 -4.99
N ALA A 629 -8.50 -5.40 -4.22
CA ALA A 629 -8.96 -5.51 -2.85
C ALA A 629 -8.04 -4.72 -1.92
N ALA A 630 -8.64 -3.97 -1.01
CA ALA A 630 -7.97 -3.27 0.07
C ALA A 630 -8.48 -3.73 1.43
N ASP A 631 -7.62 -3.59 2.42
CA ASP A 631 -7.88 -3.95 3.81
C ASP A 631 -7.16 -2.99 4.78
N LEU A 632 -7.29 -3.31 6.07
CA LEU A 632 -6.70 -2.60 7.20
C LEU A 632 -5.30 -3.09 7.61
N GLY A 633 -4.69 -4.03 6.88
CA GLY A 633 -3.59 -4.85 7.40
C GLY A 633 -2.34 -4.07 7.84
N LEU A 634 -2.18 -2.83 7.39
CA LEU A 634 -1.02 -2.01 7.75
C LEU A 634 -1.14 -1.48 9.18
N ALA A 635 -2.32 -1.60 9.80
CA ALA A 635 -2.55 -1.33 11.22
C ALA A 635 -1.49 -2.02 12.10
N PHE A 636 -1.15 -3.28 11.79
CA PHE A 636 -0.14 -4.05 12.53
C PHE A 636 1.20 -3.32 12.67
N SER A 637 1.57 -2.49 11.68
CA SER A 637 2.88 -1.84 11.64
C SER A 637 2.93 -0.47 12.32
N SER A 638 1.81 0.06 12.84
CA SER A 638 1.77 1.42 13.39
C SER A 638 2.82 1.67 14.49
N PHE A 639 3.07 0.68 15.34
CA PHE A 639 4.15 0.75 16.34
C PHE A 639 5.54 0.76 15.69
N ASP A 640 5.79 -0.07 14.69
CA ASP A 640 7.09 -0.14 14.00
C ASP A 640 7.42 1.14 13.23
N TYR A 641 6.44 1.76 12.57
CA TYR A 641 6.60 3.09 11.96
C TYR A 641 6.97 4.14 13.02
N TYR A 642 6.35 4.09 14.20
CA TYR A 642 6.72 4.96 15.30
C TYR A 642 8.15 4.74 15.79
N ARG A 643 8.59 3.47 15.90
CA ARG A 643 9.99 3.15 16.23
C ARG A 643 10.96 3.70 15.18
N LEU A 644 10.64 3.55 13.89
CA LEU A 644 11.44 4.10 12.80
C LEU A 644 11.53 5.63 12.86
N HIS A 645 10.44 6.33 13.22
CA HIS A 645 10.50 7.76 13.53
C HIS A 645 11.50 8.07 14.65
N LEU A 646 11.48 7.31 15.74
CA LEU A 646 12.40 7.53 16.86
C LEU A 646 13.87 7.24 16.48
N PHE A 647 14.13 6.20 15.68
CA PHE A 647 15.47 5.84 15.23
C PHE A 647 16.05 6.83 14.22
N THR A 648 15.26 7.23 13.23
CA THR A 648 15.73 8.06 12.10
C THR A 648 15.56 9.55 12.35
N GLY A 649 14.60 9.94 13.19
CA GLY A 649 14.14 11.32 13.33
C GLY A 649 13.27 11.82 12.17
N ASP A 650 12.93 10.97 11.19
CA ASP A 650 12.10 11.39 10.07
C ASP A 650 10.64 11.59 10.52
N PRO A 651 10.07 12.80 10.40
CA PRO A 651 8.68 13.07 10.80
C PRO A 651 7.65 12.36 9.92
N HIS A 652 7.98 11.98 8.68
CA HIS A 652 7.06 11.26 7.80
C HIS A 652 6.62 9.93 8.41
N PHE A 653 7.55 9.20 9.05
CA PHE A 653 7.20 7.95 9.74
C PHE A 653 6.20 8.15 10.89
N LEU A 654 6.25 9.30 11.57
CA LEU A 654 5.25 9.65 12.60
C LEU A 654 3.88 9.92 11.97
N GLU A 655 3.84 10.60 10.83
CA GLU A 655 2.59 10.84 10.09
C GLU A 655 1.93 9.52 9.67
N ILE A 656 2.72 8.58 9.12
CA ILE A 656 2.23 7.25 8.78
C ILE A 656 1.74 6.52 10.04
N ALA A 657 2.51 6.51 11.14
CA ALA A 657 2.08 5.87 12.39
C ALA A 657 0.73 6.40 12.88
N LYS A 658 0.50 7.71 12.82
CA LYS A 658 -0.79 8.34 13.19
C LYS A 658 -1.93 7.93 12.27
N LEU A 659 -1.71 7.93 10.95
CA LEU A 659 -2.72 7.45 9.98
C LEU A 659 -3.10 5.99 10.26
N LEU A 660 -2.13 5.14 10.60
CA LEU A 660 -2.36 3.73 10.87
C LEU A 660 -3.06 3.50 12.23
N VAL A 661 -2.76 4.27 13.26
CA VAL A 661 -3.45 4.16 14.56
C VAL A 661 -4.93 4.54 14.42
N HIS A 662 -5.25 5.56 13.61
CA HIS A 662 -6.60 6.10 13.53
C HIS A 662 -7.40 5.59 12.33
N ASN A 663 -6.88 5.73 11.11
CA ASN A 663 -7.70 5.57 9.91
C ASN A 663 -7.93 4.11 9.52
N THR A 664 -7.10 3.16 9.94
CA THR A 664 -7.36 1.74 9.64
C THR A 664 -8.64 1.24 10.31
N LYS A 665 -9.14 1.95 11.34
CA LYS A 665 -10.35 1.63 12.11
C LYS A 665 -11.63 2.21 11.49
N GLN A 666 -11.58 2.78 10.28
CA GLN A 666 -12.77 3.33 9.61
C GLN A 666 -13.83 2.27 9.25
N SER A 667 -13.45 0.99 9.21
CA SER A 667 -14.35 -0.16 9.03
C SER A 667 -14.54 -0.98 10.31
N LEU A 668 -14.08 -0.47 11.46
CA LEU A 668 -14.24 -1.08 12.79
C LEU A 668 -15.49 -0.52 13.44
N ASN A 669 -16.31 -1.38 14.04
CA ASN A 669 -17.53 -1.00 14.75
C ASN A 669 -17.25 -0.35 16.14
N TRP A 670 -16.16 0.38 16.28
CA TRP A 670 -15.62 0.80 17.58
C TRP A 670 -16.57 1.72 18.37
N ASP A 671 -17.33 2.56 17.67
CA ASP A 671 -18.35 3.45 18.24
C ASP A 671 -19.75 2.81 18.29
N GLY A 672 -19.92 1.62 17.70
CA GLY A 672 -21.19 0.92 17.56
C GLY A 672 -22.07 1.43 16.41
N SER A 673 -21.61 2.38 15.60
CA SER A 673 -22.42 3.00 14.55
C SER A 673 -22.53 2.13 13.29
N LEU A 674 -21.53 1.29 13.01
CA LEU A 674 -21.51 0.47 11.79
C LEU A 674 -22.46 -0.72 11.90
N TYR A 675 -22.44 -1.39 13.06
CA TYR A 675 -23.28 -2.54 13.37
C TYR A 675 -23.93 -2.31 14.75
N PRO A 676 -25.04 -1.53 14.81
CA PRO A 676 -25.72 -1.23 16.06
C PRO A 676 -26.16 -2.48 16.83
N GLY A 677 -25.89 -2.51 18.14
CA GLY A 677 -26.23 -3.64 19.02
C GLY A 677 -25.36 -4.88 18.85
N LYS A 678 -24.31 -4.81 18.02
CA LYS A 678 -23.34 -5.90 17.82
C LYS A 678 -22.02 -5.59 18.52
N PRO A 679 -21.13 -6.59 18.72
CA PRO A 679 -19.84 -6.37 19.33
C PRO A 679 -19.03 -5.25 18.63
N LYS A 680 -18.37 -4.40 19.42
CA LYS A 680 -17.68 -3.19 18.93
C LYS A 680 -16.33 -3.47 18.25
N GLY A 681 -15.81 -4.68 18.41
CA GLY A 681 -14.62 -5.16 17.74
C GLY A 681 -14.87 -5.70 16.33
N LEU A 682 -16.12 -5.81 15.88
CA LEU A 682 -16.43 -6.29 14.53
C LEU A 682 -15.86 -5.36 13.45
N GLN A 683 -15.15 -5.95 12.50
CA GLN A 683 -14.36 -5.26 11.48
C GLN A 683 -14.54 -5.97 10.13
N LEU A 684 -14.78 -5.21 9.06
CA LEU A 684 -14.81 -5.77 7.70
C LEU A 684 -13.41 -6.23 7.27
N GLU A 685 -13.29 -7.46 6.78
CA GLU A 685 -12.01 -8.04 6.35
C GLU A 685 -11.36 -7.26 5.20
N ALA A 686 -12.05 -7.15 4.08
CA ALA A 686 -11.55 -6.52 2.86
C ALA A 686 -12.69 -5.99 1.99
N PHE A 687 -12.38 -5.03 1.12
CA PHE A 687 -13.31 -4.44 0.17
C PHE A 687 -12.65 -4.03 -1.14
N THR A 688 -13.44 -3.88 -2.21
CA THR A 688 -12.98 -3.37 -3.50
C THR A 688 -12.88 -1.85 -3.47
N VAL A 689 -11.72 -1.30 -3.78
CA VAL A 689 -11.56 0.17 -3.99
C VAL A 689 -12.00 0.59 -5.39
N THR A 690 -11.92 -0.37 -6.29
CA THR A 690 -12.19 -0.30 -7.72
C THR A 690 -13.63 -0.65 -8.02
N ILE A 691 -14.15 -0.20 -9.17
CA ILE A 691 -15.52 -0.51 -9.60
C ILE A 691 -15.75 -2.04 -9.69
N PRO A 692 -16.89 -2.56 -9.18
CA PRO A 692 -17.85 -1.88 -8.32
C PRO A 692 -17.25 -1.56 -6.95
N ARG A 693 -17.26 -0.29 -6.54
CA ARG A 693 -16.55 0.20 -5.36
C ARG A 693 -17.27 -0.19 -4.06
N ARG A 694 -16.49 -0.31 -2.99
CA ARG A 694 -16.95 -0.55 -1.62
C ARG A 694 -17.77 -1.84 -1.46
N LYS A 695 -17.47 -2.86 -2.27
CA LYS A 695 -18.02 -4.21 -2.10
C LYS A 695 -17.07 -5.05 -1.28
N GLY A 696 -17.59 -5.65 -0.22
CA GLY A 696 -16.82 -6.29 0.84
C GLY A 696 -17.01 -7.79 0.87
N VAL A 697 -16.11 -8.49 1.56
CA VAL A 697 -16.28 -9.92 1.86
C VAL A 697 -17.43 -10.16 2.86
N MET A 698 -17.81 -9.12 3.62
CA MET A 698 -18.85 -9.14 4.66
C MET A 698 -18.57 -10.17 5.76
N GLU A 699 -17.30 -10.31 6.10
CA GLU A 699 -16.81 -11.14 7.18
C GLU A 699 -15.87 -10.34 8.08
N CYS A 700 -15.88 -10.70 9.36
CA CYS A 700 -14.84 -10.35 10.32
C CYS A 700 -14.01 -11.61 10.60
N LEU A 701 -12.71 -11.54 10.32
CA LEU A 701 -11.78 -12.64 10.52
C LEU A 701 -10.95 -12.40 11.79
N SER A 702 -10.48 -13.48 12.40
CA SER A 702 -9.72 -13.42 13.65
C SER A 702 -8.47 -12.51 13.59
N TRP A 703 -7.82 -12.38 12.43
CA TRP A 703 -6.69 -11.46 12.28
C TRP A 703 -7.04 -9.99 12.37
N ASN A 704 -8.29 -9.61 12.09
CA ASN A 704 -8.73 -8.22 12.18
C ASN A 704 -8.57 -7.69 13.61
N TYR A 705 -8.79 -8.54 14.62
CA TYR A 705 -8.58 -8.18 16.01
C TYR A 705 -7.09 -7.97 16.32
N ALA A 706 -6.26 -8.94 15.95
CA ALA A 706 -4.83 -8.89 16.16
C ALA A 706 -4.17 -7.68 15.48
N ALA A 707 -4.66 -7.29 14.29
CA ALA A 707 -4.15 -6.16 13.51
C ALA A 707 -4.18 -4.84 14.28
N HIS A 708 -5.21 -4.67 15.11
CA HIS A 708 -5.36 -3.48 15.95
C HIS A 708 -4.77 -3.67 17.34
N LEU A 709 -4.92 -4.85 17.95
CA LEU A 709 -4.48 -5.09 19.31
C LEU A 709 -2.95 -5.14 19.44
N ASP A 710 -2.24 -5.79 18.51
CA ASP A 710 -0.77 -5.95 18.58
C ASP A 710 -0.04 -4.61 18.76
N PRO A 711 -0.18 -3.63 17.85
CA PRO A 711 0.54 -2.36 18.00
C PRO A 711 0.10 -1.57 19.23
N LEU A 712 -1.19 -1.61 19.60
CA LEU A 712 -1.71 -0.86 20.75
C LEU A 712 -1.19 -1.42 22.08
N VAL A 713 -1.10 -2.75 22.20
CA VAL A 713 -0.43 -3.39 23.34
C VAL A 713 1.05 -3.01 23.38
N ARG A 714 1.75 -3.01 22.24
CA ARG A 714 3.16 -2.60 22.19
C ARG A 714 3.37 -1.15 22.60
N PHE A 715 2.51 -0.23 22.15
CA PHE A 715 2.52 1.16 22.61
C PHE A 715 2.29 1.25 24.13
N GLN A 716 1.27 0.56 24.64
CA GLN A 716 0.93 0.55 26.06
C GLN A 716 2.07 0.00 26.92
N ASP A 717 2.68 -1.12 26.53
CA ASP A 717 3.76 -1.77 27.27
C ASP A 717 5.05 -0.95 27.23
N ALA A 718 5.35 -0.32 26.09
CA ALA A 718 6.56 0.48 25.93
C ALA A 718 6.45 1.85 26.64
N PHE A 719 5.35 2.57 26.41
CA PHE A 719 5.23 3.99 26.77
C PHE A 719 4.21 4.26 27.89
N GLY A 720 3.50 3.23 28.37
CA GLY A 720 2.44 3.38 29.36
C GLY A 720 1.14 3.99 28.79
N SER A 721 1.04 4.15 27.46
CA SER A 721 -0.11 4.71 26.77
C SER A 721 -0.23 4.08 25.37
N MET A 722 -1.45 3.79 24.93
CA MET A 722 -1.76 3.42 23.55
C MET A 722 -2.09 4.61 22.64
N ASP A 723 -2.25 5.80 23.21
CA ASP A 723 -2.52 7.07 22.51
C ASP A 723 -1.19 7.71 22.08
N ILE A 724 -0.95 7.76 20.76
CA ILE A 724 0.28 8.28 20.17
C ILE A 724 0.43 9.79 20.40
N GLU A 725 -0.65 10.56 20.38
CA GLU A 725 -0.65 11.99 20.70
C GLU A 725 -0.26 12.23 22.16
N ALA A 726 -0.69 11.36 23.08
CA ALA A 726 -0.27 11.43 24.48
C ALA A 726 1.23 11.12 24.64
N ILE A 727 1.75 10.12 23.92
CA ILE A 727 3.19 9.78 23.94
C ILE A 727 4.02 10.93 23.36
N GLU A 728 3.57 11.57 22.28
CA GLU A 728 4.28 12.68 21.64
C GLU A 728 4.46 13.92 22.52
N LYS A 729 3.70 14.04 23.63
CA LYS A 729 3.91 15.10 24.64
C LYS A 729 5.20 14.90 25.43
N LEU A 730 5.77 13.69 25.46
CA LEU A 730 7.07 13.44 26.07
C LEU A 730 8.19 14.04 25.21
N PRO A 731 9.28 14.54 25.81
CA PRO A 731 10.45 14.97 25.06
C PRO A 731 11.02 13.84 24.18
N MET A 732 11.50 14.16 22.98
CA MET A 732 12.02 13.17 22.02
C MET A 732 13.13 12.29 22.61
N TRP A 733 14.03 12.87 23.44
CA TRP A 733 15.09 12.10 24.09
C TRP A 733 14.53 11.02 25.02
N LYS A 734 13.41 11.30 25.71
CA LYS A 734 12.78 10.34 26.63
C LYS A 734 12.11 9.21 25.87
N ARG A 735 11.43 9.53 24.76
CA ARG A 735 10.84 8.53 23.86
C ARG A 735 11.91 7.63 23.24
N ARG A 736 13.03 8.20 22.81
CA ARG A 736 14.19 7.45 22.30
C ARG A 736 14.83 6.56 23.36
N GLU A 737 14.99 7.05 24.59
CA GLU A 737 15.47 6.26 25.73
C GLU A 737 14.56 5.06 26.00
N ILE A 738 13.24 5.29 26.06
CA ILE A 738 12.25 4.22 26.22
C ILE A 738 12.36 3.20 25.09
N ASN A 739 12.37 3.64 23.82
CA ASN A 739 12.52 2.75 22.68
C ASN A 739 13.85 1.98 22.68
N GLN A 740 14.94 2.57 23.18
CA GLN A 740 16.21 1.87 23.37
C GLN A 740 16.18 0.87 24.52
N SER A 741 15.40 1.11 25.57
CA SER A 741 15.25 0.17 26.68
C SER A 741 14.56 -1.14 26.26
N ILE A 742 13.66 -1.05 25.27
CA ILE A 742 13.07 -2.22 24.58
C ILE A 742 14.16 -3.08 23.94
N LEU A 743 15.23 -2.46 23.41
CA LEU A 743 16.36 -3.17 22.77
C LEU A 743 17.25 -3.90 23.77
N ARG A 744 17.41 -3.34 24.98
CA ARG A 744 18.44 -3.75 25.95
C ARG A 744 17.94 -4.73 26.99
N ASN A 745 16.65 -4.75 27.27
CA ASN A 745 16.09 -5.75 28.15
C ASN A 745 15.87 -7.06 27.37
N THR A 746 16.15 -8.19 28.00
CA THR A 746 15.63 -9.53 27.65
C THR A 746 14.08 -9.61 27.65
N HIS A 747 13.41 -8.46 27.70
CA HIS A 747 11.97 -8.26 27.59
C HIS A 747 11.60 -7.32 26.44
N PRO A 748 11.69 -7.70 25.16
CA PRO A 748 10.96 -7.01 24.12
C PRO A 748 9.76 -7.85 23.68
N PHE A 749 8.59 -7.47 24.21
CA PHE A 749 7.24 -7.95 23.86
C PHE A 749 6.92 -9.40 24.24
#